data_AF-A0A537LDP7-F1
#
_entry.id   AF-A0A537LDP7-F1
#
_cell.length_a   1.000
_cell.length_b   1.000
_cell.length_c   1.000
_cell.angle_alpha   90.00
_cell.angle_beta   90.00
_cell.angle_gamma   90.00
#
_symmetry.space_group_name_H-M   'P 1'
#
loop_
_entity.id
_entity.type
_entity.pdbx_description
1 polymer ?
#
loop_
_entity_poly.entity_id
_entity_poly.type
_entity_poly.pdbx_seq_one_letter_code
_entity_poly.pdbx_strand_id
1 'polypeptide(L)'
;MRSMKARAVVSVLVLVMVMSVSAGTRLASAVDPPAATVKVWDTATPIPPSISLGMTPGESVEDPDGLTGHGTSFPTVVTVYARGTNPGGPSGVSYWNPEGNVFVWYGKTMPGGYSLTMPVPPSSGFPGGVDINRGGGPVLAGGPCGASFGAGDVWVGGQQNEPLYVHLAGTDCFRSYATDNGLLPPTSQVFGVEVDEASGDVFLAQPWEGRISRVHPPTAEATVWNFGGSCGSGGASCGNPSYVTIDPAGRPYATVTSSVFGDGIVRVNLGADGILGTADDTISIWPIPTQPAFIRPPLFMSESEQNPNGIITADANGNIWFSESNSGKIGRLSGNEICEYTTPGLSNPQQIVTVGSGDQLQVVFTEGNGNSVSVLTQAEADQASFPNRVCTIVAAQTFSTPVVKVIARMFDEEVSPLRTAIVPTVHQVTPVGGSGIQRFSPMPNPLLSVDGTPIGDAGNGFPSGLTGVYATQRIAGAYLKGNKHFEFHSGAITAPPPGGTVPGRMTGGGRLSASDGTKVTYGFVLLCPPSRGHDALEVNWASGNRFHLEQVSSASCSDDPSISPDPPSASFDTHRGSGTGRYNGVSGYTVEWTFTDAGEPGTSDTARIVIRDAFGFIILDVSGTLEKGNNQAHDAGPR
;
A
#
# COMPACT_ATOMS: atom_id res chain seq x y z
N MET A 1 102.01 -7.68 -31.54
CA MET A 1 100.54 -7.82 -31.43
C MET A 1 100.15 -7.45 -29.99
N ARG A 2 99.56 -6.26 -29.80
CA ARG A 2 99.20 -5.70 -28.47
C ARG A 2 97.68 -5.79 -28.32
N SER A 3 97.21 -6.37 -27.21
CA SER A 3 95.78 -6.39 -26.82
C SER A 3 95.57 -5.41 -25.67
N MET A 4 94.72 -4.39 -25.85
CA MET A 4 94.38 -3.37 -24.86
C MET A 4 93.22 -3.82 -23.97
N LYS A 5 93.39 -3.64 -22.66
CA LYS A 5 92.38 -3.79 -21.61
C LYS A 5 91.53 -2.52 -21.51
N ALA A 6 90.21 -2.65 -21.41
CA ALA A 6 89.31 -1.56 -21.00
C ALA A 6 89.00 -1.67 -19.49
N ARG A 7 89.08 -0.53 -18.78
CA ARG A 7 88.79 -0.36 -17.35
C ARG A 7 87.31 0.00 -17.15
N ALA A 8 86.66 -0.60 -16.16
CA ALA A 8 85.37 -0.16 -15.63
C ALA A 8 85.57 0.79 -14.43
N VAL A 9 84.80 1.88 -14.40
CA VAL A 9 84.80 2.92 -13.36
C VAL A 9 83.70 2.60 -12.35
N VAL A 10 84.02 2.71 -11.06
CA VAL A 10 83.11 2.56 -9.92
C VAL A 10 82.49 3.93 -9.59
N SER A 11 81.16 4.00 -9.55
CA SER A 11 80.40 5.15 -9.05
C SER A 11 79.60 4.75 -7.80
N VAL A 12 79.84 5.49 -6.72
CA VAL A 12 79.14 5.37 -5.42
C VAL A 12 77.84 6.15 -5.52
N LEU A 13 76.70 5.52 -5.21
CA LEU A 13 75.41 6.19 -5.07
C LEU A 13 74.84 5.94 -3.65
N VAL A 14 74.57 7.03 -2.94
CA VAL A 14 74.02 7.07 -1.59
C VAL A 14 72.51 6.76 -1.65
N LEU A 15 72.05 5.78 -0.87
CA LEU A 15 70.65 5.38 -0.78
C LEU A 15 69.91 6.26 0.25
N VAL A 16 68.96 7.07 -0.20
CA VAL A 16 68.03 7.81 0.67
C VAL A 16 66.82 6.92 0.95
N MET A 17 66.60 6.61 2.23
CA MET A 17 65.49 5.80 2.74
C MET A 17 64.23 6.67 2.82
N VAL A 18 63.24 6.41 1.96
CA VAL A 18 61.89 6.98 2.07
C VAL A 18 61.00 5.90 2.68
N MET A 19 60.58 6.11 3.93
CA MET A 19 59.55 5.29 4.58
C MET A 19 58.18 5.65 4.02
N SER A 20 57.61 4.77 3.20
CA SER A 20 56.18 4.80 2.85
C SER A 20 55.40 3.99 3.88
N VAL A 21 54.65 4.67 4.74
CA VAL A 21 53.64 4.08 5.60
C VAL A 21 52.49 3.62 4.70
N SER A 22 52.36 2.32 4.47
CA SER A 22 51.16 1.75 3.86
C SER A 22 50.07 1.70 4.94
N ALA A 23 49.25 2.75 5.00
CA ALA A 23 47.94 2.65 5.64
C ALA A 23 47.11 1.66 4.81
N GLY A 24 47.05 0.41 5.27
CA GLY A 24 46.12 -0.57 4.75
C GLY A 24 44.70 -0.12 5.07
N THR A 25 44.07 0.62 4.16
CA THR A 25 42.62 0.72 4.13
C THR A 25 42.10 -0.68 3.80
N ARG A 26 41.65 -1.41 4.82
CA ARG A 26 40.69 -2.49 4.59
C ARG A 26 39.47 -1.81 3.97
N LEU A 27 39.32 -1.95 2.65
CA LEU A 27 38.01 -1.82 2.04
C LEU A 27 37.12 -2.80 2.81
N ALA A 28 36.17 -2.28 3.58
CA ALA A 28 35.06 -3.08 4.05
C ALA A 28 34.51 -3.77 2.79
N SER A 29 34.51 -5.10 2.78
CA SER A 29 33.77 -5.84 1.75
C SER A 29 32.37 -5.27 1.77
N ALA A 30 31.92 -4.70 0.64
CA ALA A 30 30.52 -4.36 0.46
C ALA A 30 29.74 -5.61 0.83
N VAL A 31 28.98 -5.54 1.92
CA VAL A 31 28.05 -6.61 2.28
C VAL A 31 27.11 -6.70 1.09
N ASP A 32 27.07 -7.84 0.42
CA ASP A 32 26.13 -8.04 -0.68
C ASP A 32 24.72 -7.64 -0.20
N PRO A 33 23.98 -6.84 -0.98
CA PRO A 33 22.66 -6.41 -0.56
C PRO A 33 21.78 -7.66 -0.29
N PRO A 34 20.91 -7.61 0.73
CA PRO A 34 20.15 -8.78 1.15
C PRO A 34 19.24 -9.25 0.03
N ALA A 35 19.28 -10.55 -0.28
CA ALA A 35 18.34 -11.19 -1.19
C ALA A 35 16.89 -11.07 -0.68
N ALA A 36 15.93 -11.29 -1.56
CA ALA A 36 14.51 -11.31 -1.23
C ALA A 36 13.94 -12.73 -1.36
N THR A 37 13.07 -13.09 -0.43
CA THR A 37 12.13 -14.20 -0.60
C THR A 37 10.82 -13.63 -1.10
N VAL A 38 10.32 -14.14 -2.23
CA VAL A 38 9.06 -13.69 -2.82
C VAL A 38 8.07 -14.85 -2.86
N LYS A 39 6.94 -14.68 -2.18
CA LYS A 39 5.79 -15.58 -2.31
C LYS A 39 4.88 -15.07 -3.42
N VAL A 40 4.32 -15.99 -4.22
CA VAL A 40 3.40 -15.65 -5.32
C VAL A 40 2.17 -16.53 -5.27
N TRP A 41 0.99 -15.91 -5.17
CA TRP A 41 -0.32 -16.57 -5.19
C TRP A 41 -0.94 -16.43 -6.57
N ASP A 42 -1.37 -17.54 -7.17
CA ASP A 42 -2.01 -17.58 -8.48
C ASP A 42 -3.54 -17.67 -8.33
N THR A 43 -4.24 -16.58 -8.62
CA THR A 43 -5.69 -16.47 -8.44
C THR A 43 -6.50 -17.08 -9.58
N ALA A 44 -5.87 -17.57 -10.67
CA ALA A 44 -6.59 -18.32 -11.70
C ALA A 44 -6.47 -19.84 -11.54
N THR A 45 -5.69 -20.34 -10.57
CA THR A 45 -5.69 -21.77 -10.26
C THR A 45 -7.08 -22.18 -9.73
N PRO A 46 -7.66 -23.31 -10.21
CA PRO A 46 -9.09 -23.54 -9.99
C PRO A 46 -9.42 -23.77 -8.52
N ILE A 47 -10.30 -22.92 -8.02
CA ILE A 47 -10.90 -23.01 -6.70
C ILE A 47 -12.39 -23.26 -6.91
N PRO A 48 -12.86 -24.47 -6.57
CA PRO A 48 -13.54 -25.40 -7.50
C PRO A 48 -13.30 -25.21 -9.03
N PRO A 49 -13.37 -26.28 -9.84
CA PRO A 49 -12.97 -26.28 -11.27
C PRO A 49 -13.80 -25.38 -12.22
N SER A 50 -14.66 -24.51 -11.71
CA SER A 50 -15.57 -23.66 -12.51
C SER A 50 -15.53 -22.16 -12.16
N ILE A 51 -14.72 -21.73 -11.18
CA ILE A 51 -14.64 -20.33 -10.76
C ILE A 51 -13.22 -19.80 -11.05
N SER A 52 -13.15 -18.74 -11.86
CA SER A 52 -11.96 -17.90 -12.00
C SER A 52 -12.10 -16.72 -11.05
N LEU A 53 -11.08 -16.40 -10.24
CA LEU A 53 -11.12 -15.27 -9.31
C LEU A 53 -10.82 -13.92 -9.99
N GLY A 54 -10.71 -13.91 -11.32
CA GLY A 54 -10.48 -12.70 -12.10
C GLY A 54 -9.05 -12.54 -12.60
N MET A 55 -8.85 -11.49 -13.39
CA MET A 55 -7.56 -11.06 -13.93
C MET A 55 -7.36 -9.58 -13.60
N THR A 56 -6.16 -9.07 -13.86
CA THR A 56 -5.77 -7.67 -13.69
C THR A 56 -6.04 -7.13 -12.27
N PRO A 57 -5.45 -7.75 -11.22
CA PRO A 57 -5.35 -7.07 -9.94
C PRO A 57 -4.55 -5.77 -10.11
N GLY A 58 -4.96 -4.74 -9.39
CA GLY A 58 -4.41 -3.39 -9.48
C GLY A 58 -3.71 -2.94 -8.22
N GLU A 59 -3.99 -1.70 -7.84
CA GLU A 59 -3.50 -1.09 -6.61
C GLU A 59 -3.84 -1.96 -5.40
N SER A 60 -2.92 -1.97 -4.44
CA SER A 60 -3.03 -2.75 -3.22
C SER A 60 -2.66 -1.88 -2.04
N VAL A 61 -3.42 -1.99 -0.97
CA VAL A 61 -3.23 -1.20 0.23
C VAL A 61 -3.30 -2.09 1.46
N GLU A 62 -2.41 -1.85 2.42
CA GLU A 62 -2.32 -2.62 3.65
C GLU A 62 -3.27 -2.12 4.74
N ASP A 63 -3.83 -3.10 5.45
CA ASP A 63 -4.55 -2.98 6.71
C ASP A 63 -3.83 -3.86 7.76
N PRO A 64 -2.71 -3.37 8.33
CA PRO A 64 -1.93 -4.14 9.28
C PRO A 64 -2.69 -4.40 10.59
N ASP A 65 -3.66 -3.55 10.91
CA ASP A 65 -4.42 -3.56 12.17
C ASP A 65 -5.77 -4.29 12.07
N GLY A 66 -6.16 -4.74 10.87
CA GLY A 66 -7.40 -5.47 10.63
C GLY A 66 -8.66 -4.62 10.77
N LEU A 67 -8.57 -3.31 10.55
CA LEU A 67 -9.67 -2.35 10.65
C LEU A 67 -10.82 -2.69 9.70
N THR A 68 -10.51 -3.21 8.51
CA THR A 68 -11.49 -3.51 7.46
C THR A 68 -12.49 -4.60 7.87
N GLY A 69 -12.08 -5.56 8.70
CA GLY A 69 -12.98 -6.56 9.26
C GLY A 69 -13.56 -7.58 8.26
N HIS A 70 -13.13 -7.62 6.99
CA HIS A 70 -13.71 -8.50 5.95
C HIS A 70 -13.21 -9.95 5.97
N GLY A 71 -12.66 -10.41 7.09
CA GLY A 71 -12.61 -11.83 7.45
C GLY A 71 -11.45 -12.65 6.88
N THR A 72 -10.32 -12.02 6.56
CA THR A 72 -9.06 -12.66 6.14
C THR A 72 -8.10 -12.97 7.27
N SER A 73 -8.40 -12.54 8.49
CA SER A 73 -7.41 -12.22 9.54
C SER A 73 -6.42 -11.10 9.16
N PHE A 74 -5.86 -10.36 10.11
CA PHE A 74 -4.80 -9.38 9.92
C PHE A 74 -3.40 -10.03 9.97
N PRO A 75 -2.39 -9.47 9.28
CA PRO A 75 -2.48 -8.31 8.39
C PRO A 75 -3.34 -8.64 7.16
N THR A 76 -4.15 -7.66 6.73
CA THR A 76 -4.98 -7.76 5.54
C THR A 76 -4.37 -6.89 4.45
N VAL A 77 -4.38 -7.37 3.23
CA VAL A 77 -4.11 -6.58 2.04
C VAL A 77 -5.39 -6.48 1.25
N VAL A 78 -5.76 -5.26 0.89
CA VAL A 78 -6.89 -4.96 0.02
C VAL A 78 -6.34 -4.77 -1.38
N THR A 79 -6.87 -5.49 -2.37
CA THR A 79 -6.49 -5.33 -3.77
C THR A 79 -7.73 -5.17 -4.63
N VAL A 80 -7.72 -4.18 -5.50
CA VAL A 80 -8.79 -3.97 -6.49
C VAL A 80 -8.57 -4.81 -7.74
N TYR A 81 -9.66 -5.21 -8.39
CA TYR A 81 -9.61 -5.96 -9.65
C TYR A 81 -10.42 -5.25 -10.69
N ALA A 82 -9.87 -5.19 -11.89
CA ALA A 82 -10.62 -4.86 -13.09
C ALA A 82 -10.68 -6.10 -13.98
N ARG A 83 -11.87 -6.49 -14.43
CA ARG A 83 -12.14 -7.58 -15.38
C ARG A 83 -12.13 -9.00 -14.85
N GLY A 84 -13.15 -9.75 -15.29
CA GLY A 84 -13.22 -11.20 -15.24
C GLY A 84 -14.66 -11.67 -15.07
N THR A 85 -14.90 -12.97 -15.23
CA THR A 85 -16.06 -13.62 -14.61
C THR A 85 -15.72 -13.86 -13.15
N ASN A 86 -15.93 -12.88 -12.27
CA ASN A 86 -15.77 -13.11 -10.84
C ASN A 86 -17.09 -13.66 -10.27
N PRO A 87 -17.03 -14.40 -9.15
CA PRO A 87 -18.22 -14.65 -8.35
C PRO A 87 -18.85 -13.32 -7.94
N GLY A 88 -20.05 -13.03 -8.43
CA GLY A 88 -20.79 -11.82 -8.08
C GLY A 88 -20.61 -10.60 -9.02
N GLY A 89 -19.62 -10.58 -9.94
CA GLY A 89 -19.56 -9.50 -10.94
C GLY A 89 -18.28 -9.34 -11.80
N PRO A 90 -18.24 -8.35 -12.71
CA PRO A 90 -17.14 -8.13 -13.66
C PRO A 90 -15.89 -7.45 -13.06
N SER A 91 -16.03 -6.82 -11.90
CA SER A 91 -14.99 -6.12 -11.12
C SER A 91 -15.17 -6.42 -9.64
N GLY A 92 -14.27 -5.92 -8.79
CA GLY A 92 -14.43 -6.06 -7.35
C GLY A 92 -13.21 -5.71 -6.53
N VAL A 93 -13.28 -6.11 -5.26
CA VAL A 93 -12.20 -5.97 -4.28
C VAL A 93 -11.93 -7.35 -3.67
N SER A 94 -10.65 -7.70 -3.53
CA SER A 94 -10.22 -8.80 -2.69
C SER A 94 -9.59 -8.26 -1.42
N TYR A 95 -9.83 -9.00 -0.36
CA TYR A 95 -9.13 -8.93 0.90
C TYR A 95 -8.33 -10.20 0.96
N TRP A 96 -7.05 -10.12 1.29
CA TRP A 96 -6.24 -11.33 1.44
C TRP A 96 -5.21 -11.20 2.55
N ASN A 97 -4.88 -12.32 3.18
CA ASN A 97 -3.89 -12.38 4.24
C ASN A 97 -2.67 -13.21 3.77
N PRO A 98 -1.50 -12.58 3.63
CA PRO A 98 -0.25 -13.25 3.24
C PRO A 98 0.25 -14.36 4.20
N GLU A 99 -0.14 -14.31 5.47
CA GLU A 99 0.21 -15.30 6.50
C GLU A 99 -0.76 -16.49 6.48
N GLY A 100 -2.06 -16.22 6.39
CA GLY A 100 -3.13 -17.21 6.40
C GLY A 100 -3.42 -17.85 5.04
N ASN A 101 -2.90 -17.27 3.95
CA ASN A 101 -3.20 -17.65 2.57
C ASN A 101 -4.69 -17.53 2.20
N VAL A 102 -5.47 -16.81 3.01
CA VAL A 102 -6.92 -16.66 2.86
C VAL A 102 -7.19 -15.47 1.95
N PHE A 103 -8.13 -15.64 1.03
CA PHE A 103 -8.67 -14.60 0.19
C PHE A 103 -10.19 -14.54 0.34
N VAL A 104 -10.71 -13.33 0.53
CA VAL A 104 -12.14 -13.01 0.55
C VAL A 104 -12.41 -12.02 -0.57
N TRP A 105 -13.35 -12.34 -1.43
CA TRP A 105 -13.61 -11.65 -2.68
C TRP A 105 -15.02 -11.14 -2.73
N TYR A 106 -15.19 -9.88 -3.12
CA TYR A 106 -16.49 -9.28 -3.35
C TYR A 106 -16.55 -8.85 -4.81
N GLY A 107 -17.31 -9.60 -5.61
CA GLY A 107 -17.59 -9.23 -7.00
C GLY A 107 -18.71 -8.20 -7.05
N LYS A 108 -18.44 -7.02 -7.57
CA LYS A 108 -19.44 -5.95 -7.70
C LYS A 108 -19.94 -5.87 -9.14
N THR A 109 -21.22 -6.19 -9.36
CA THR A 109 -21.93 -5.96 -10.62
C THR A 109 -22.78 -4.72 -10.52
N MET A 110 -22.47 -3.67 -11.27
CA MET A 110 -23.33 -2.49 -11.29
C MET A 110 -24.32 -2.55 -12.46
N PRO A 111 -25.63 -2.31 -12.21
CA PRO A 111 -26.65 -2.36 -13.25
C PRO A 111 -26.60 -1.07 -14.09
N GLY A 112 -25.86 -1.06 -15.19
CA GLY A 112 -25.92 0.09 -16.12
C GLY A 112 -24.83 0.27 -17.18
N GLY A 113 -23.76 -0.52 -17.20
CA GLY A 113 -22.58 -0.21 -18.03
C GLY A 113 -22.54 -0.71 -19.48
N TYR A 114 -23.55 -1.42 -20.00
CA TYR A 114 -23.60 -1.73 -21.43
C TYR A 114 -24.12 -0.52 -22.21
N SER A 115 -23.22 0.41 -22.54
CA SER A 115 -23.50 1.38 -23.59
C SER A 115 -23.75 0.63 -24.91
N LEU A 116 -25.00 0.60 -25.35
CA LEU A 116 -25.41 0.00 -26.63
C LEU A 116 -24.85 0.73 -27.85
N THR A 117 -24.14 1.85 -27.67
CA THR A 117 -23.61 2.67 -28.77
C THR A 117 -22.10 2.52 -29.01
N MET A 118 -21.37 1.79 -28.16
CA MET A 118 -19.97 1.42 -28.39
C MET A 118 -19.73 -0.01 -27.88
N PRO A 119 -19.44 -1.00 -28.75
CA PRO A 119 -18.99 -2.31 -28.29
C PRO A 119 -17.61 -2.14 -27.66
N VAL A 120 -17.56 -2.09 -26.33
CA VAL A 120 -16.31 -2.18 -25.56
C VAL A 120 -15.98 -3.66 -25.42
N PRO A 121 -14.89 -4.17 -26.01
CA PRO A 121 -14.61 -5.60 -25.93
C PRO A 121 -14.25 -6.07 -24.51
N PRO A 122 -14.30 -7.39 -24.26
CA PRO A 122 -14.09 -7.99 -22.94
C PRO A 122 -12.68 -7.84 -22.33
N SER A 123 -11.78 -7.00 -22.88
CA SER A 123 -10.35 -6.86 -22.50
C SER A 123 -9.82 -5.45 -22.06
N SER A 124 -10.54 -4.35 -22.21
CA SER A 124 -10.15 -2.91 -22.00
C SER A 124 -10.31 -2.19 -20.60
N GLY A 125 -9.74 -2.64 -19.46
CA GLY A 125 -10.26 -2.25 -18.13
C GLY A 125 -9.18 -2.07 -17.07
N PHE A 126 -9.16 -0.89 -16.45
CA PHE A 126 -8.13 -0.43 -15.52
C PHE A 126 -8.67 -0.51 -14.09
N PRO A 127 -7.94 -1.13 -13.16
CA PRO A 127 -8.32 -1.06 -11.75
C PRO A 127 -8.06 0.37 -11.27
N GLY A 128 -9.14 1.07 -10.88
CA GLY A 128 -9.06 2.39 -10.26
C GLY A 128 -8.44 2.32 -8.87
N GLY A 129 -8.13 3.48 -8.28
CA GLY A 129 -7.40 3.51 -7.02
C GLY A 129 -8.17 2.95 -5.83
N VAL A 130 -7.45 2.59 -4.77
CA VAL A 130 -8.02 2.10 -3.51
C VAL A 130 -7.30 2.70 -2.32
N ASP A 131 -8.08 3.11 -1.31
CA ASP A 131 -7.54 3.50 -0.02
C ASP A 131 -8.48 3.10 1.12
N ILE A 132 -7.93 3.00 2.32
CA ILE A 132 -8.63 2.61 3.54
C ILE A 132 -8.68 3.84 4.43
N ASN A 133 -9.86 4.17 4.93
CA ASN A 133 -9.95 5.12 6.03
C ASN A 133 -9.36 4.47 7.29
N ARG A 134 -8.20 4.91 7.75
CA ARG A 134 -7.56 4.46 8.99
C ARG A 134 -7.90 5.37 10.18
N GLY A 135 -8.36 6.58 9.89
CA GLY A 135 -8.76 7.59 10.86
C GLY A 135 -10.26 7.88 10.87
N GLY A 136 -10.62 9.07 11.35
CA GLY A 136 -12.00 9.56 11.45
C GLY A 136 -12.89 8.83 12.46
N GLY A 137 -13.68 9.58 13.24
CA GLY A 137 -14.76 8.99 14.05
C GLY A 137 -15.93 8.54 13.17
N PRO A 138 -16.76 7.56 13.60
CA PRO A 138 -17.92 7.12 12.86
C PRO A 138 -18.86 8.32 12.55
N VAL A 139 -19.04 8.67 11.28
CA VAL A 139 -19.92 9.76 10.86
C VAL A 139 -21.20 9.18 10.24
N LEU A 140 -22.34 9.49 10.85
CA LEU A 140 -23.63 8.91 10.48
C LEU A 140 -24.11 9.37 9.10
N ALA A 141 -24.58 8.42 8.29
CA ALA A 141 -25.32 8.68 7.07
C ALA A 141 -26.66 7.94 7.07
N GLY A 142 -27.62 8.44 6.27
CA GLY A 142 -28.89 7.73 6.02
C GLY A 142 -28.73 6.59 5.01
N GLY A 143 -29.79 5.80 4.81
CA GLY A 143 -29.87 4.78 3.75
C GLY A 143 -30.16 3.35 4.24
N PRO A 144 -30.43 2.39 3.32
CA PRO A 144 -30.74 0.99 3.66
C PRO A 144 -29.67 0.26 4.48
N CYS A 145 -28.38 0.58 4.31
CA CYS A 145 -27.32 0.02 5.16
C CYS A 145 -27.17 0.73 6.52
N GLY A 146 -27.93 1.80 6.79
CA GLY A 146 -28.06 2.44 8.10
C GLY A 146 -26.76 2.95 8.75
N ALA A 147 -25.71 3.15 7.96
CA ALA A 147 -24.33 3.09 8.45
C ALA A 147 -23.67 4.42 8.79
N SER A 148 -22.75 4.35 9.75
CA SER A 148 -21.68 5.30 10.01
C SER A 148 -20.46 5.01 9.12
N PHE A 149 -19.85 6.03 8.53
CA PHE A 149 -18.54 5.94 7.89
C PHE A 149 -17.43 6.05 8.92
N GLY A 150 -16.39 5.23 8.90
CA GLY A 150 -15.32 5.29 9.89
C GLY A 150 -14.10 4.47 9.53
N ALA A 151 -13.24 4.25 10.53
CA ALA A 151 -12.04 3.45 10.37
C ALA A 151 -12.36 2.04 9.84
N GLY A 152 -11.58 1.58 8.86
CA GLY A 152 -11.74 0.31 8.15
C GLY A 152 -12.53 0.39 6.85
N ASP A 153 -13.23 1.49 6.58
CA ASP A 153 -13.97 1.65 5.32
C ASP A 153 -13.03 1.70 4.12
N VAL A 154 -13.32 0.89 3.10
CA VAL A 154 -12.47 0.78 1.90
C VAL A 154 -13.10 1.54 0.74
N TRP A 155 -12.41 2.57 0.27
CA TRP A 155 -12.84 3.41 -0.84
C TRP A 155 -12.18 3.00 -2.14
N VAL A 156 -12.98 2.87 -3.20
CA VAL A 156 -12.51 2.42 -4.51
C VAL A 156 -12.95 3.40 -5.60
N GLY A 157 -11.97 3.83 -6.40
CA GLY A 157 -12.17 4.65 -7.57
C GLY A 157 -13.02 3.89 -8.58
N GLY A 158 -14.24 4.39 -8.79
CA GLY A 158 -15.20 3.82 -9.71
C GLY A 158 -14.56 3.46 -11.06
N GLN A 159 -14.53 2.16 -11.36
CA GLN A 159 -13.80 1.59 -12.49
C GLN A 159 -14.65 1.66 -13.76
N GLN A 160 -14.05 1.82 -14.95
CA GLN A 160 -14.78 1.61 -16.23
C GLN A 160 -16.10 2.40 -16.38
N ASN A 161 -16.11 3.67 -15.96
CA ASN A 161 -17.29 4.56 -15.94
C ASN A 161 -18.29 4.25 -14.81
N GLU A 162 -17.92 3.41 -13.85
CA GLU A 162 -18.72 3.17 -12.64
C GLU A 162 -18.51 4.28 -11.60
N PRO A 163 -19.47 4.48 -10.69
CA PRO A 163 -19.35 5.45 -9.61
C PRO A 163 -18.28 5.05 -8.58
N LEU A 164 -17.73 6.05 -7.89
CA LEU A 164 -17.02 5.86 -6.62
C LEU A 164 -17.87 4.99 -5.69
N TYR A 165 -17.25 4.05 -5.00
CA TYR A 165 -17.93 3.30 -3.96
C TYR A 165 -17.05 3.05 -2.75
N VAL A 166 -17.71 2.78 -1.64
CA VAL A 166 -17.11 2.36 -0.37
C VAL A 166 -17.65 1.01 0.03
N HIS A 167 -16.78 0.14 0.53
CA HIS A 167 -17.16 -1.09 1.23
C HIS A 167 -17.07 -0.83 2.73
N LEU A 168 -18.21 -0.96 3.42
CA LEU A 168 -18.33 -0.58 4.82
C LEU A 168 -17.72 -1.66 5.72
N ALA A 169 -16.83 -1.23 6.62
CA ALA A 169 -16.02 -2.11 7.45
C ALA A 169 -16.84 -3.20 8.16
N GLY A 170 -16.40 -4.46 8.05
CA GLY A 170 -17.03 -5.61 8.72
C GLY A 170 -18.42 -5.99 8.21
N THR A 171 -18.89 -5.39 7.12
CA THR A 171 -20.18 -5.73 6.50
C THR A 171 -19.99 -6.33 5.11
N ASP A 172 -21.09 -6.77 4.49
CA ASP A 172 -21.15 -7.11 3.07
C ASP A 172 -21.74 -5.95 2.24
N CYS A 173 -21.90 -4.76 2.83
CA CYS A 173 -22.59 -3.62 2.21
C CYS A 173 -21.63 -2.67 1.50
N PHE A 174 -21.93 -2.41 0.24
CA PHE A 174 -21.32 -1.40 -0.60
C PHE A 174 -22.23 -0.20 -0.75
N ARG A 175 -21.66 1.00 -0.69
CA ARG A 175 -22.34 2.26 -1.03
C ARG A 175 -21.66 2.95 -2.19
N SER A 176 -22.42 3.23 -3.24
CA SER A 176 -21.97 3.94 -4.43
C SER A 176 -22.45 5.38 -4.45
N TYR A 177 -21.59 6.30 -4.91
CA TYR A 177 -21.87 7.73 -5.05
C TYR A 177 -22.02 8.07 -6.53
N ALA A 178 -23.26 8.15 -7.02
CA ALA A 178 -23.56 8.45 -8.41
C ALA A 178 -24.38 9.74 -8.59
N THR A 179 -24.30 10.41 -9.73
CA THR A 179 -25.23 11.52 -10.06
C THR A 179 -25.88 11.36 -11.41
N ASP A 180 -26.98 12.07 -11.67
CA ASP A 180 -27.54 12.19 -13.03
C ASP A 180 -26.83 13.28 -13.86
N ASN A 181 -25.89 14.01 -13.26
CA ASN A 181 -25.25 15.19 -13.83
C ASN A 181 -23.77 14.85 -14.11
N GLY A 182 -23.19 15.14 -15.27
CA GLY A 182 -21.80 14.75 -15.58
C GLY A 182 -20.70 15.34 -14.67
N LEU A 183 -21.08 16.09 -13.63
CA LEU A 183 -20.19 16.80 -12.72
C LEU A 183 -19.70 15.98 -11.52
N LEU A 184 -20.30 14.83 -11.18
CA LEU A 184 -19.79 13.79 -10.26
C LEU A 184 -20.17 12.42 -10.86
N PRO A 185 -19.55 11.28 -10.53
CA PRO A 185 -19.49 10.16 -11.47
C PRO A 185 -20.87 9.51 -11.70
N PRO A 186 -21.39 9.52 -12.94
CA PRO A 186 -21.87 8.27 -13.52
C PRO A 186 -21.15 7.95 -14.85
N THR A 187 -20.08 8.69 -15.20
CA THR A 187 -19.35 8.50 -16.47
C THR A 187 -17.83 8.64 -16.40
N SER A 188 -17.25 9.04 -15.26
CA SER A 188 -15.83 9.41 -15.16
C SER A 188 -14.98 8.31 -14.55
N GLN A 189 -13.96 7.83 -15.26
CA GLN A 189 -12.98 6.88 -14.71
C GLN A 189 -12.20 7.55 -13.58
N VAL A 190 -12.30 7.04 -12.35
CA VAL A 190 -11.50 7.53 -11.21
C VAL A 190 -10.23 6.69 -11.13
N PHE A 191 -9.08 7.34 -11.31
CA PHE A 191 -7.80 6.64 -11.35
C PHE A 191 -7.12 6.59 -9.98
N GLY A 192 -7.19 7.68 -9.20
CA GLY A 192 -6.68 7.74 -7.83
C GLY A 192 -7.79 8.06 -6.83
N VAL A 193 -7.69 7.45 -5.66
CA VAL A 193 -8.53 7.71 -4.48
C VAL A 193 -7.60 7.80 -3.28
N GLU A 194 -7.81 8.80 -2.44
CA GLU A 194 -7.10 8.98 -1.17
C GLU A 194 -8.08 9.50 -0.12
N VAL A 195 -8.07 8.91 1.07
CA VAL A 195 -8.86 9.37 2.21
C VAL A 195 -8.04 10.35 3.04
N ASP A 196 -8.61 11.50 3.37
CA ASP A 196 -8.06 12.37 4.40
C ASP A 196 -8.35 11.77 5.78
N GLU A 197 -7.36 11.14 6.38
CA GLU A 197 -7.48 10.45 7.67
C GLU A 197 -7.95 11.35 8.82
N ALA A 198 -7.78 12.67 8.70
CA ALA A 198 -8.23 13.62 9.72
C ALA A 198 -9.73 13.94 9.64
N SER A 199 -10.28 14.05 8.43
CA SER A 199 -11.66 14.47 8.20
C SER A 199 -12.60 13.34 7.75
N GLY A 200 -12.05 12.26 7.20
CA GLY A 200 -12.78 11.22 6.48
C GLY A 200 -13.26 11.64 5.09
N ASP A 201 -12.88 12.83 4.60
CA ASP A 201 -13.19 13.25 3.23
C ASP A 201 -12.36 12.46 2.22
N VAL A 202 -12.93 12.22 1.03
CA VAL A 202 -12.30 11.36 0.02
C VAL A 202 -11.93 12.19 -1.20
N PHE A 203 -10.64 12.24 -1.51
CA PHE A 203 -10.12 12.92 -2.69
C PHE A 203 -10.00 11.97 -3.86
N LEU A 204 -10.32 12.47 -5.05
CA LEU A 204 -10.39 11.71 -6.30
C LEU A 204 -9.60 12.40 -7.39
N ALA A 205 -8.78 11.65 -8.14
CA ALA A 205 -8.20 12.09 -9.40
C ALA A 205 -9.06 11.61 -10.58
N GLN A 206 -9.51 12.54 -11.42
CA GLN A 206 -10.42 12.30 -12.54
C GLN A 206 -9.78 12.79 -13.85
N PRO A 207 -9.04 11.92 -14.56
CA PRO A 207 -8.23 12.31 -15.69
C PRO A 207 -9.04 12.88 -16.86
N TRP A 208 -10.17 12.28 -17.22
CA TRP A 208 -10.96 12.62 -18.42
C TRP A 208 -11.61 14.00 -18.35
N GLU A 209 -12.03 14.37 -17.15
CA GLU A 209 -12.64 15.66 -16.84
C GLU A 209 -11.60 16.72 -16.51
N GLY A 210 -10.37 16.29 -16.25
CA GLY A 210 -9.24 17.14 -15.93
C GLY A 210 -9.36 17.83 -14.58
N ARG A 211 -9.75 17.08 -13.55
CA ARG A 211 -10.13 17.62 -12.24
C ARG A 211 -9.78 16.71 -11.07
N ILE A 212 -9.75 17.33 -9.90
CA ILE A 212 -9.69 16.68 -8.58
C ILE A 212 -10.99 17.02 -7.91
N SER A 213 -11.57 16.05 -7.24
CA SER A 213 -12.79 16.23 -6.48
C SER A 213 -12.57 15.77 -5.04
N ARG A 214 -13.22 16.42 -4.08
CA ARG A 214 -13.33 15.96 -2.69
C ARG A 214 -14.77 15.61 -2.42
N VAL A 215 -15.07 14.39 -1.99
CA VAL A 215 -16.39 13.93 -1.57
C VAL A 215 -16.44 13.92 -0.05
N HIS A 216 -17.45 14.58 0.53
CA HIS A 216 -17.78 14.48 1.95
C HIS A 216 -18.79 13.34 2.15
N PRO A 217 -18.38 12.15 2.65
CA PRO A 217 -19.21 10.94 2.63
C PRO A 217 -20.61 11.10 3.25
N PRO A 218 -20.80 11.74 4.42
CA PRO A 218 -22.10 11.81 5.10
C PRO A 218 -23.19 12.54 4.30
N THR A 219 -22.80 13.58 3.57
CA THR A 219 -23.73 14.44 2.83
C THR A 219 -23.74 14.13 1.34
N ALA A 220 -22.78 13.34 0.87
CA ALA A 220 -22.48 13.14 -0.55
C ALA A 220 -22.21 14.46 -1.31
N GLU A 221 -21.96 15.58 -0.60
CA GLU A 221 -21.48 16.81 -1.22
C GLU A 221 -20.08 16.57 -1.76
N ALA A 222 -19.85 16.96 -3.00
CA ALA A 222 -18.52 17.00 -3.56
C ALA A 222 -18.15 18.39 -4.06
N THR A 223 -16.91 18.74 -3.77
CA THR A 223 -16.23 19.95 -4.21
C THR A 223 -15.30 19.58 -5.36
N VAL A 224 -15.29 20.38 -6.42
CA VAL A 224 -14.54 20.11 -7.64
C VAL A 224 -13.59 21.25 -7.98
N TRP A 225 -12.32 20.94 -8.24
CA TRP A 225 -11.30 21.85 -8.76
C TRP A 225 -10.86 21.41 -10.16
N ASN A 226 -10.99 22.30 -11.15
CA ASN A 226 -10.68 22.00 -12.55
C ASN A 226 -9.29 22.54 -12.94
N PHE A 227 -8.50 21.73 -13.65
CA PHE A 227 -7.12 22.03 -14.07
C PHE A 227 -6.95 22.22 -15.58
N GLY A 228 -8.00 21.94 -16.37
CA GLY A 228 -8.04 22.05 -17.82
C GLY A 228 -9.45 21.81 -18.35
N GLY A 229 -9.67 22.02 -19.66
CA GLY A 229 -10.95 21.68 -20.29
C GLY A 229 -11.17 20.17 -20.37
N SER A 230 -12.44 19.74 -20.39
CA SER A 230 -12.84 18.36 -20.64
C SER A 230 -12.28 17.87 -21.97
N CYS A 231 -11.89 16.59 -22.04
CA CYS A 231 -11.64 15.91 -23.29
C CYS A 231 -12.91 15.91 -24.16
N GLY A 232 -13.11 16.96 -24.96
CA GLY A 232 -14.01 16.86 -26.11
C GLY A 232 -13.54 15.71 -27.02
N SER A 233 -14.36 15.34 -28.00
CA SER A 233 -14.10 14.29 -28.99
C SER A 233 -12.87 14.54 -29.91
N GLY A 234 -11.97 15.46 -29.55
CA GLY A 234 -10.78 15.88 -30.29
C GLY A 234 -9.45 15.79 -29.54
N GLY A 235 -9.38 15.09 -28.39
CA GLY A 235 -8.17 14.43 -27.86
C GLY A 235 -6.92 15.25 -27.48
N ALA A 236 -6.85 16.57 -27.66
CA ALA A 236 -5.57 17.27 -27.62
C ALA A 236 -5.29 18.17 -26.41
N SER A 237 -6.17 18.31 -25.40
CA SER A 237 -5.96 19.33 -24.34
C SER A 237 -6.60 19.07 -22.97
N CYS A 238 -6.38 17.89 -22.41
CA CYS A 238 -6.88 17.57 -21.09
C CYS A 238 -5.74 17.62 -20.09
N GLY A 239 -5.87 18.42 -19.03
CA GLY A 239 -4.99 18.33 -17.87
C GLY A 239 -5.41 17.09 -17.10
N ASN A 240 -4.87 15.92 -17.41
CA ASN A 240 -5.33 14.63 -16.89
C ASN A 240 -4.66 14.33 -15.54
N PRO A 241 -5.30 14.56 -14.38
CA PRO A 241 -4.77 14.08 -13.13
C PRO A 241 -4.87 12.57 -13.05
N SER A 242 -3.77 11.87 -12.81
CA SER A 242 -3.78 10.41 -12.75
C SER A 242 -4.08 9.88 -11.35
N TYR A 243 -3.27 10.26 -10.36
CA TYR A 243 -3.41 9.80 -8.98
C TYR A 243 -3.42 10.99 -8.04
N VAL A 244 -3.91 10.80 -6.81
CA VAL A 244 -3.97 11.83 -5.77
C VAL A 244 -3.31 11.30 -4.50
N THR A 245 -2.65 12.18 -3.76
CA THR A 245 -2.15 11.91 -2.41
C THR A 245 -2.35 13.15 -1.55
N ILE A 246 -2.37 12.99 -0.23
CA ILE A 246 -2.57 14.09 0.71
C ILE A 246 -1.32 14.20 1.58
N ASP A 247 -0.75 15.41 1.68
CA ASP A 247 0.38 15.61 2.58
C ASP A 247 -0.06 15.70 4.06
N PRO A 248 0.87 15.63 5.03
CA PRO A 248 0.52 15.70 6.45
C PRO A 248 -0.20 16.98 6.90
N ALA A 249 -0.27 18.01 6.05
CA ALA A 249 -1.01 19.24 6.29
C ALA A 249 -2.43 19.22 5.67
N GLY A 250 -2.89 18.09 5.14
CA GLY A 250 -4.21 17.92 4.53
C GLY A 250 -4.31 18.52 3.12
N ARG A 251 -3.19 18.77 2.43
CA ARG A 251 -3.21 19.37 1.09
C ARG A 251 -3.17 18.28 0.01
N PRO A 252 -4.13 18.23 -0.92
CA PRO A 252 -4.15 17.21 -1.96
C PRO A 252 -3.21 17.59 -3.13
N TYR A 253 -2.43 16.62 -3.58
CA TYR A 253 -1.56 16.70 -4.75
C TYR A 253 -1.95 15.65 -5.77
N ALA A 254 -1.77 15.95 -7.05
CA ALA A 254 -1.87 14.96 -8.12
C ALA A 254 -0.72 15.13 -9.12
N THR A 255 -0.39 14.07 -9.84
CA THR A 255 0.32 14.23 -11.12
C THR A 255 -0.67 14.74 -12.16
N VAL A 256 -0.18 15.44 -13.17
CA VAL A 256 -1.01 15.87 -14.31
C VAL A 256 -0.22 15.75 -15.60
N THR A 257 -0.87 15.32 -16.68
CA THR A 257 -0.39 15.52 -18.05
C THR A 257 -1.23 16.59 -18.71
N SER A 258 -0.62 17.62 -19.30
CA SER A 258 -1.36 18.70 -19.98
C SER A 258 -0.69 19.11 -21.28
N SER A 259 -1.49 19.39 -22.31
CA SER A 259 -0.98 20.01 -23.54
C SER A 259 -0.59 21.48 -23.34
N VAL A 260 -1.07 22.12 -22.26
CA VAL A 260 -0.87 23.54 -21.98
C VAL A 260 0.38 23.77 -21.15
N PHE A 261 0.58 22.94 -20.11
CA PHE A 261 1.67 23.13 -19.14
C PHE A 261 2.70 21.99 -19.13
N GLY A 262 2.52 20.95 -19.97
CA GLY A 262 3.35 19.75 -19.94
C GLY A 262 2.97 18.81 -18.79
N ASP A 263 3.88 17.87 -18.49
CA ASP A 263 3.73 16.97 -17.36
C ASP A 263 4.12 17.71 -16.07
N GLY A 264 3.36 17.55 -14.98
CA GLY A 264 3.59 18.32 -13.76
C GLY A 264 3.01 17.67 -12.51
N ILE A 265 3.34 18.26 -11.36
CA ILE A 265 2.67 18.01 -10.08
C ILE A 265 1.75 19.18 -9.81
N VAL A 266 0.50 18.90 -9.43
CA VAL A 266 -0.50 19.90 -9.09
C VAL A 266 -0.88 19.78 -7.63
N ARG A 267 -1.20 20.90 -6.99
CA ARG A 267 -1.71 20.98 -5.62
C ARG A 267 -2.91 21.91 -5.55
N VAL A 268 -3.95 21.51 -4.82
CA VAL A 268 -5.03 22.42 -4.42
C VAL A 268 -4.61 23.16 -3.15
N ASN A 269 -4.69 24.48 -3.19
CA ASN A 269 -4.40 25.35 -2.07
C ASN A 269 -5.71 25.88 -1.48
N LEU A 270 -5.81 25.82 -0.15
CA LEU A 270 -6.81 26.58 0.59
C LEU A 270 -6.70 28.08 0.28
N GLY A 271 -7.85 28.73 0.17
CA GLY A 271 -7.99 30.17 0.02
C GLY A 271 -7.55 30.98 1.25
N ALA A 272 -7.77 32.29 1.18
CA ALA A 272 -7.49 33.22 2.27
C ALA A 272 -8.42 33.03 3.47
N ASP A 273 -9.57 32.40 3.26
CA ASP A 273 -10.52 32.04 4.32
C ASP A 273 -10.07 30.82 5.16
N GLY A 274 -9.04 30.09 4.72
CA GLY A 274 -8.53 28.91 5.41
C GLY A 274 -9.41 27.68 5.28
N ILE A 275 -10.42 27.69 4.42
CA ILE A 275 -11.39 26.60 4.25
C ILE A 275 -11.21 26.00 2.87
N LEU A 276 -10.84 24.72 2.80
CA LEU A 276 -10.74 24.03 1.51
C LEU A 276 -12.14 23.82 0.91
N GLY A 277 -12.31 24.20 -0.35
CA GLY A 277 -13.51 24.03 -1.15
C GLY A 277 -14.36 25.29 -1.30
N THR A 278 -13.75 26.46 -1.16
CA THR A 278 -14.38 27.77 -1.32
C THR A 278 -13.85 28.48 -2.57
N ALA A 279 -14.54 29.55 -2.99
CA ALA A 279 -14.31 30.18 -4.29
C ALA A 279 -12.92 30.84 -4.44
N ASP A 280 -12.21 31.04 -3.33
CA ASP A 280 -10.86 31.63 -3.26
C ASP A 280 -9.74 30.59 -3.21
N ASP A 281 -10.05 29.30 -3.27
CA ASP A 281 -9.06 28.25 -3.49
C ASP A 281 -8.25 28.52 -4.76
N THR A 282 -6.97 28.16 -4.71
CA THR A 282 -6.06 28.28 -5.85
C THR A 282 -5.41 26.95 -6.16
N ILE A 283 -4.80 26.87 -7.33
CA ILE A 283 -4.04 25.70 -7.75
C ILE A 283 -2.61 26.11 -8.02
N SER A 284 -1.66 25.34 -7.51
CA SER A 284 -0.25 25.45 -7.87
C SER A 284 0.19 24.27 -8.74
N ILE A 285 0.98 24.53 -9.78
CA ILE A 285 1.56 23.52 -10.67
C ILE A 285 3.08 23.66 -10.69
N TRP A 286 3.78 22.54 -10.54
CA TRP A 286 5.23 22.40 -10.73
C TRP A 286 5.49 21.57 -11.98
N PRO A 287 5.90 22.17 -13.12
CA PRO A 287 6.29 21.43 -14.31
C PRO A 287 7.47 20.48 -14.03
N ILE A 288 7.39 19.24 -14.47
CA ILE A 288 8.49 18.28 -14.30
C ILE A 288 9.62 18.66 -15.28
N PRO A 289 10.89 18.73 -14.83
CA PRO A 289 12.01 19.12 -15.69
C PRO A 289 12.20 18.21 -16.91
N THR A 290 12.17 16.90 -16.73
CA THR A 290 12.24 15.96 -17.85
C THR A 290 10.87 15.79 -18.50
N GLN A 291 10.80 15.98 -19.82
CA GLN A 291 9.57 15.81 -20.59
C GLN A 291 9.81 14.91 -21.82
N PRO A 292 8.85 14.04 -22.20
CA PRO A 292 7.68 13.64 -21.42
C PRO A 292 8.09 12.72 -20.25
N ALA A 293 7.67 13.07 -19.05
CA ALA A 293 7.88 12.29 -17.82
C ALA A 293 6.90 11.10 -17.75
N PHE A 294 5.67 11.34 -18.19
CA PHE A 294 4.57 10.39 -18.12
C PHE A 294 4.25 9.81 -19.48
N ILE A 295 3.73 8.59 -19.51
CA ILE A 295 3.27 7.95 -20.74
C ILE A 295 2.04 8.70 -21.21
N ARG A 296 2.06 9.24 -22.43
CA ARG A 296 0.87 9.92 -22.98
C ARG A 296 -0.05 8.88 -23.61
N PRO A 297 -1.30 8.72 -23.11
CA PRO A 297 -2.24 7.85 -23.78
C PRO A 297 -2.49 8.39 -25.20
N PRO A 298 -2.57 7.53 -26.24
CA PRO A 298 -2.84 7.99 -27.59
C PRO A 298 -4.23 8.62 -27.72
N LEU A 299 -4.41 9.48 -28.73
CA LEU A 299 -5.65 10.22 -29.04
C LEU A 299 -6.90 9.32 -29.16
N PHE A 300 -6.68 8.06 -29.51
CA PHE A 300 -7.64 6.97 -29.41
C PHE A 300 -6.93 5.87 -28.63
N MET A 301 -7.29 5.67 -27.36
CA MET A 301 -6.75 4.55 -26.60
C MET A 301 -7.19 3.26 -27.28
N SER A 302 -6.22 2.57 -27.89
CA SER A 302 -6.39 1.17 -28.20
C SER A 302 -6.22 0.36 -26.91
N GLU A 303 -6.88 -0.78 -26.86
CA GLU A 303 -7.20 -1.58 -25.68
C GLU A 303 -5.98 -2.15 -24.92
N SER A 304 -4.75 -1.87 -25.34
CA SER A 304 -3.51 -2.42 -24.79
C SER A 304 -2.78 -1.55 -23.75
N GLU A 305 -3.18 -0.29 -23.54
CA GLU A 305 -2.32 0.76 -22.94
C GLU A 305 -2.80 1.38 -21.60
N GLN A 306 -3.58 0.67 -20.79
CA GLN A 306 -3.96 1.15 -19.44
C GLN A 306 -2.92 0.73 -18.38
N ASN A 307 -1.71 1.32 -18.45
CA ASN A 307 -0.69 1.18 -17.41
C ASN A 307 -0.84 2.31 -16.38
N PRO A 308 -0.67 2.04 -15.08
CA PRO A 308 -0.60 3.11 -14.09
C PRO A 308 0.52 4.09 -14.44
N ASN A 309 0.21 5.38 -14.37
CA ASN A 309 1.07 6.40 -14.93
C ASN A 309 1.07 7.64 -14.05
N GLY A 310 2.26 8.03 -13.59
CA GLY A 310 2.38 9.17 -12.68
C GLY A 310 1.69 8.90 -11.34
N ILE A 311 1.94 7.76 -10.71
CA ILE A 311 1.48 7.54 -9.34
C ILE A 311 2.28 8.45 -8.41
N ILE A 312 1.64 8.89 -7.33
CA ILE A 312 2.12 9.92 -6.42
C ILE A 312 1.83 9.53 -4.97
N THR A 313 2.74 9.87 -4.07
CA THR A 313 2.60 9.61 -2.63
C THR A 313 3.32 10.69 -1.83
N ALA A 314 2.80 11.07 -0.67
CA ALA A 314 3.45 12.00 0.25
C ALA A 314 4.29 11.26 1.29
N ASP A 315 5.42 11.83 1.71
CA ASP A 315 6.15 11.36 2.90
C ASP A 315 5.76 12.16 4.16
N ALA A 316 6.21 11.66 5.32
CA ALA A 316 5.94 12.28 6.62
C ALA A 316 6.53 13.71 6.77
N ASN A 317 7.46 14.12 5.90
CA ASN A 317 8.01 15.48 5.88
C ASN A 317 7.25 16.39 4.90
N GLY A 318 6.22 15.88 4.21
CA GLY A 318 5.47 16.60 3.20
C GLY A 318 6.19 16.74 1.86
N ASN A 319 7.23 15.94 1.58
CA ASN A 319 7.73 15.83 0.21
C ASN A 319 6.82 14.91 -0.58
N ILE A 320 6.71 15.18 -1.87
CA ILE A 320 5.84 14.45 -2.77
C ILE A 320 6.67 13.63 -3.73
N TRP A 321 6.55 12.31 -3.64
CA TRP A 321 7.26 11.35 -4.48
C TRP A 321 6.35 10.87 -5.61
N PHE A 322 6.91 10.69 -6.81
CA PHE A 322 6.12 10.29 -7.98
C PHE A 322 6.91 9.44 -8.97
N SER A 323 6.20 8.60 -9.73
CA SER A 323 6.78 7.76 -10.78
C SER A 323 6.79 8.47 -12.14
N GLU A 324 7.94 8.65 -12.77
CA GLU A 324 8.03 9.09 -14.17
C GLU A 324 8.04 7.86 -15.10
N SER A 325 6.84 7.32 -15.33
CA SER A 325 6.64 6.03 -16.00
C SER A 325 7.15 5.96 -17.44
N ASN A 326 7.34 7.10 -18.12
CA ASN A 326 7.91 7.15 -19.48
C ASN A 326 9.42 7.39 -19.48
N SER A 327 9.92 8.23 -18.58
CA SER A 327 11.34 8.61 -18.56
C SER A 327 12.22 7.63 -17.77
N GLY A 328 11.62 6.67 -17.06
CA GLY A 328 12.34 5.67 -16.27
C GLY A 328 12.99 6.28 -15.03
N LYS A 329 12.27 7.17 -14.33
CA LYS A 329 12.76 7.86 -13.14
C LYS A 329 11.75 7.87 -12.01
N ILE A 330 12.25 8.12 -10.80
CA ILE A 330 11.44 8.52 -9.65
C ILE A 330 11.70 10.01 -9.39
N GLY A 331 10.64 10.78 -9.20
CA GLY A 331 10.73 12.19 -8.85
C GLY A 331 10.40 12.45 -7.39
N ARG A 332 10.98 13.50 -6.82
CA ARG A 332 10.67 14.04 -5.49
C ARG A 332 10.51 15.56 -5.58
N LEU A 333 9.34 16.07 -5.22
CA LEU A 333 9.08 17.50 -5.03
C LEU A 333 9.26 17.86 -3.54
N SER A 334 10.21 18.76 -3.28
CA SER A 334 10.50 19.34 -1.96
C SER A 334 10.40 20.86 -2.04
N GLY A 335 9.25 21.40 -1.64
CA GLY A 335 8.96 22.83 -1.79
C GLY A 335 8.85 23.26 -3.26
N ASN A 336 9.92 23.83 -3.81
CA ASN A 336 10.04 24.21 -5.23
C ASN A 336 11.20 23.49 -5.93
N GLU A 337 11.81 22.47 -5.30
CA GLU A 337 12.85 21.66 -5.93
C GLU A 337 12.25 20.33 -6.37
N ILE A 338 12.48 19.96 -7.64
CA ILE A 338 12.22 18.61 -8.14
C ILE A 338 13.55 17.90 -8.31
N CYS A 339 13.75 16.82 -7.57
CA CYS A 339 14.86 15.89 -7.76
C CYS A 339 14.38 14.64 -8.51
N GLU A 340 15.06 14.28 -9.59
CA GLU A 340 14.78 13.10 -10.41
C GLU A 340 15.91 12.07 -10.20
N TYR A 341 15.53 10.80 -10.01
CA TYR A 341 16.41 9.68 -9.65
C TYR A 341 16.28 8.55 -10.66
N THR A 342 17.41 7.99 -11.14
CA THR A 342 17.39 6.83 -12.03
C THR A 342 18.62 5.94 -11.87
N THR A 343 18.58 4.74 -12.44
CA THR A 343 19.70 3.80 -12.48
C THR A 343 19.60 2.96 -13.77
N PRO A 344 20.71 2.42 -14.32
CA PRO A 344 20.64 1.58 -15.51
C PRO A 344 19.64 0.42 -15.37
N GLY A 345 18.75 0.32 -16.36
CA GLY A 345 17.73 -0.72 -16.44
C GLY A 345 16.43 -0.41 -15.71
N LEU A 346 16.34 0.70 -14.95
CA LEU A 346 15.07 1.18 -14.41
C LEU A 346 14.15 1.50 -15.58
N SER A 347 12.99 0.84 -15.66
CA SER A 347 12.10 0.97 -16.79
C SER A 347 10.65 0.89 -16.36
N ASN A 348 9.87 1.88 -16.81
CA ASN A 348 8.44 1.98 -16.54
C ASN A 348 8.09 1.82 -15.05
N PRO A 349 8.56 2.71 -14.16
CA PRO A 349 8.11 2.72 -12.77
C PRO A 349 6.59 2.95 -12.70
N GLN A 350 5.90 2.19 -11.86
CA GLN A 350 4.44 2.15 -11.73
C GLN A 350 4.02 2.63 -10.33
N GLN A 351 3.64 1.73 -9.42
CA GLN A 351 3.26 2.10 -8.06
C GLN A 351 4.46 2.55 -7.26
N ILE A 352 4.22 3.50 -6.36
CA ILE A 352 5.21 4.09 -5.49
C ILE A 352 4.56 4.37 -4.13
N VAL A 353 5.25 3.97 -3.06
CA VAL A 353 4.84 4.21 -1.68
C VAL A 353 6.02 4.73 -0.89
N THR A 354 5.75 5.61 0.07
CA THR A 354 6.71 6.01 1.09
C THR A 354 6.45 5.20 2.36
N VAL A 355 7.50 4.71 3.00
CA VAL A 355 7.41 3.90 4.22
C VAL A 355 8.42 4.38 5.24
N GLY A 356 8.04 4.37 6.51
CA GLY A 356 8.89 4.87 7.59
C GLY A 356 9.00 6.40 7.60
N SER A 357 9.91 6.92 8.43
CA SER A 357 10.13 8.35 8.62
C SER A 357 11.60 8.63 9.01
N GLY A 358 12.04 9.89 8.89
CA GLY A 358 13.41 10.27 9.24
C GLY A 358 14.46 9.42 8.53
N ASP A 359 15.41 8.88 9.29
CA ASP A 359 16.50 8.04 8.76
C ASP A 359 16.02 6.67 8.24
N GLN A 360 14.80 6.25 8.60
CA GLN A 360 14.16 5.01 8.14
C GLN A 360 13.22 5.24 6.95
N LEU A 361 13.08 6.48 6.45
CA LEU A 361 12.25 6.76 5.29
C LEU A 361 12.82 6.03 4.07
N GLN A 362 11.98 5.21 3.45
CA GLN A 362 12.25 4.55 2.19
C GLN A 362 11.12 4.81 1.20
N VAL A 363 11.49 4.83 -0.06
CA VAL A 363 10.57 4.87 -1.19
C VAL A 363 10.64 3.50 -1.84
N VAL A 364 9.51 2.82 -1.91
CA VAL A 364 9.40 1.51 -2.53
C VAL A 364 8.51 1.65 -3.75
N PHE A 365 8.90 1.03 -4.86
CA PHE A 365 8.14 1.14 -6.10
C PHE A 365 8.26 -0.12 -6.95
N THR A 366 7.27 -0.32 -7.81
CA THR A 366 7.24 -1.39 -8.80
C THR A 366 7.65 -0.87 -10.17
N GLU A 367 8.18 -1.78 -11.00
CA GLU A 367 8.54 -1.51 -12.38
C GLU A 367 7.82 -2.48 -13.31
N GLY A 368 7.03 -1.95 -14.24
CA GLY A 368 6.27 -2.75 -15.20
C GLY A 368 7.19 -3.47 -16.17
N ASN A 369 7.73 -2.74 -17.16
CA ASN A 369 8.70 -3.29 -18.12
C ASN A 369 10.03 -3.71 -17.46
N GLY A 370 10.41 -3.09 -16.34
CA GLY A 370 11.57 -3.50 -15.56
C GLY A 370 11.36 -4.81 -14.79
N ASN A 371 10.12 -5.30 -14.65
CA ASN A 371 9.74 -6.48 -13.87
C ASN A 371 10.47 -6.56 -12.52
N SER A 372 10.38 -5.50 -11.75
CA SER A 372 11.16 -5.33 -10.52
C SER A 372 10.34 -4.74 -9.40
N VAL A 373 10.74 -5.06 -8.16
CA VAL A 373 10.46 -4.25 -6.97
C VAL A 373 11.74 -3.52 -6.62
N SER A 374 11.64 -2.24 -6.33
CA SER A 374 12.79 -1.35 -6.17
C SER A 374 12.65 -0.50 -4.92
N VAL A 375 13.78 -0.27 -4.24
CA VAL A 375 13.86 0.44 -2.97
C VAL A 375 14.89 1.56 -3.09
N LEU A 376 14.53 2.75 -2.63
CA LEU A 376 15.41 3.90 -2.49
C LEU A 376 15.30 4.43 -1.06
N THR A 377 16.40 4.44 -0.30
CA THR A 377 16.39 5.07 1.02
C THR A 377 16.52 6.58 0.92
N GLN A 378 16.00 7.31 1.91
CA GLN A 378 16.21 8.75 2.01
C GLN A 378 17.71 9.11 2.06
N ALA A 379 18.50 8.31 2.79
CA ALA A 379 19.93 8.50 2.90
C ALA A 379 20.64 8.40 1.54
N GLU A 380 20.25 7.45 0.69
CA GLU A 380 20.76 7.36 -0.70
C GLU A 380 20.26 8.52 -1.55
N ALA A 381 18.97 8.86 -1.45
CA ALA A 381 18.37 9.95 -2.23
C ALA A 381 19.02 11.32 -1.97
N ASP A 382 19.54 11.55 -0.76
CA ASP A 382 20.18 12.81 -0.39
C ASP A 382 21.70 12.83 -0.64
N GLN A 383 22.31 11.69 -1.00
CA GLN A 383 23.73 11.65 -1.33
C GLN A 383 24.03 12.50 -2.57
N ALA A 384 24.95 13.47 -2.41
CA ALA A 384 25.43 14.29 -3.52
C ALA A 384 26.16 13.46 -4.61
N SER A 385 26.66 12.28 -4.24
CA SER A 385 27.33 11.34 -5.14
C SER A 385 26.39 10.34 -5.81
N PHE A 386 25.06 10.48 -5.65
CA PHE A 386 24.11 9.56 -6.27
C PHE A 386 24.31 9.57 -7.80
N PRO A 387 24.72 8.45 -8.40
CA PRO A 387 24.95 8.39 -9.84
C PRO A 387 23.59 8.50 -10.52
N ASN A 388 23.33 9.64 -11.18
CA ASN A 388 22.08 9.95 -11.89
C ASN A 388 20.93 10.53 -11.03
N ARG A 389 21.27 11.39 -10.05
CA ARG A 389 20.33 12.34 -9.42
C ARG A 389 20.45 13.70 -10.10
N VAL A 390 19.33 14.30 -10.51
CA VAL A 390 19.28 15.68 -11.04
C VAL A 390 18.22 16.47 -10.28
N CYS A 391 18.62 17.55 -9.61
CA CYS A 391 17.68 18.43 -8.91
C CYS A 391 17.58 19.78 -9.62
N THR A 392 16.35 20.24 -9.79
CA THR A 392 16.04 21.48 -10.48
C THR A 392 15.06 22.29 -9.63
N ILE A 393 15.37 23.57 -9.40
CA ILE A 393 14.40 24.50 -8.81
C ILE A 393 13.38 24.86 -9.88
N VAL A 394 12.13 24.46 -9.65
CA VAL A 394 10.98 24.73 -10.49
C VAL A 394 10.00 25.59 -9.70
N ALA A 395 9.81 26.84 -10.13
CA ALA A 395 8.85 27.72 -9.50
C ALA A 395 7.41 27.25 -9.76
N ALA A 396 6.60 27.17 -8.71
CA ALA A 396 5.18 26.90 -8.82
C ALA A 396 4.48 27.99 -9.64
N GLN A 397 3.67 27.57 -10.62
CA GLN A 397 2.74 28.44 -11.32
C GLN A 397 1.38 28.35 -10.62
N THR A 398 0.82 29.49 -10.19
CA THR A 398 -0.43 29.49 -9.41
C THR A 398 -1.56 30.19 -10.16
N PHE A 399 -2.74 29.56 -10.16
CA PHE A 399 -3.92 30.00 -10.89
C PHE A 399 -5.17 29.90 -10.00
N SER A 400 -6.16 30.76 -10.25
CA SER A 400 -7.50 30.57 -9.70
C SER A 400 -8.27 29.55 -10.52
N THR A 401 -9.14 28.79 -9.87
CA THR A 401 -10.03 27.84 -10.55
C THR A 401 -11.45 28.00 -10.05
N PRO A 402 -12.47 27.83 -10.92
CA PRO A 402 -13.84 27.74 -10.46
C PRO A 402 -14.01 26.52 -9.55
N VAL A 403 -14.44 26.76 -8.33
CA VAL A 403 -14.90 25.70 -7.43
C VAL A 403 -16.38 25.43 -7.68
N VAL A 404 -16.70 24.18 -7.97
CA VAL A 404 -18.09 23.73 -8.20
C VAL A 404 -18.47 22.75 -7.10
N LYS A 405 -19.67 22.92 -6.55
CA LYS A 405 -20.27 22.02 -5.56
C LYS A 405 -21.44 21.27 -6.17
N VAL A 406 -21.49 19.97 -5.95
CA VAL A 406 -22.54 19.08 -6.45
C VAL A 406 -22.87 18.04 -5.38
N ILE A 407 -24.11 17.54 -5.36
CA ILE A 407 -24.53 16.50 -4.42
C ILE A 407 -24.71 15.18 -5.17
N ALA A 408 -24.03 14.14 -4.73
CA ALA A 408 -24.21 12.77 -5.20
C ALA A 408 -25.44 12.07 -4.58
N ARG A 409 -26.03 11.16 -5.34
CA ARG A 409 -26.98 10.17 -4.85
C ARG A 409 -26.22 8.95 -4.35
N MET A 410 -26.70 8.39 -3.25
CA MET A 410 -26.14 7.19 -2.65
C MET A 410 -27.00 5.98 -3.02
N PHE A 411 -26.34 4.89 -3.38
CA PHE A 411 -26.97 3.61 -3.68
C PHE A 411 -26.29 2.51 -2.86
N ASP A 412 -27.08 1.80 -2.08
CA ASP A 412 -26.60 0.72 -1.21
C ASP A 412 -26.89 -0.64 -1.86
N GLU A 413 -25.94 -1.56 -1.75
CA GLU A 413 -26.03 -2.93 -2.25
C GLU A 413 -25.30 -3.88 -1.30
N GLU A 414 -25.93 -4.99 -0.94
CA GLU A 414 -25.25 -6.09 -0.26
C GLU A 414 -24.71 -7.09 -1.27
N VAL A 415 -23.42 -7.41 -1.16
CA VAL A 415 -22.72 -8.34 -2.07
C VAL A 415 -22.12 -9.45 -1.23
N SER A 416 -22.58 -10.68 -1.45
CA SER A 416 -22.03 -11.83 -0.73
C SER A 416 -20.60 -12.16 -1.18
N PRO A 417 -19.68 -12.45 -0.25
CA PRO A 417 -18.31 -12.77 -0.60
C PRO A 417 -18.14 -14.20 -1.09
N LEU A 418 -17.11 -14.42 -1.91
CA LEU A 418 -16.46 -15.71 -2.08
C LEU A 418 -15.22 -15.79 -1.17
N ARG A 419 -15.07 -16.90 -0.46
CA ARG A 419 -13.91 -17.17 0.40
C ARG A 419 -13.12 -18.36 -0.11
N THR A 420 -11.80 -18.29 -0.04
CA THR A 420 -10.90 -19.38 -0.47
C THR A 420 -9.51 -19.26 0.15
N ALA A 421 -8.72 -20.32 0.07
CA ALA A 421 -7.30 -20.31 0.35
C ALA A 421 -6.49 -20.64 -0.91
N ILE A 422 -5.41 -19.90 -1.16
CA ILE A 422 -4.50 -20.13 -2.30
C ILE A 422 -3.13 -20.47 -1.75
N VAL A 423 -2.53 -21.58 -2.18
CA VAL A 423 -1.16 -21.92 -1.75
C VAL A 423 -0.15 -21.15 -2.61
N PRO A 424 0.79 -20.40 -2.03
CA PRO A 424 1.78 -19.67 -2.81
C PRO A 424 2.91 -20.57 -3.30
N THR A 425 3.53 -20.14 -4.39
CA THR A 425 4.89 -20.57 -4.75
C THR A 425 5.91 -19.64 -4.09
N VAL A 426 7.10 -20.15 -3.78
CA VAL A 426 8.15 -19.38 -3.08
C VAL A 426 9.40 -19.32 -3.95
N HIS A 427 9.94 -18.12 -4.13
CA HIS A 427 11.06 -17.84 -5.00
C HIS A 427 12.13 -17.02 -4.27
N GLN A 428 13.37 -17.11 -4.74
CA GLN A 428 14.47 -16.26 -4.29
C GLN A 428 14.79 -15.26 -5.41
N VAL A 429 14.84 -13.97 -5.07
CA VAL A 429 15.18 -12.90 -6.00
C VAL A 429 16.37 -12.15 -5.45
N THR A 430 17.43 -12.09 -6.25
CA THR A 430 18.66 -11.39 -5.87
C THR A 430 18.57 -9.92 -6.30
N PRO A 431 19.09 -8.99 -5.49
CA PRO A 431 19.27 -7.61 -5.91
C PRO A 431 20.12 -7.50 -7.19
N VAL A 432 19.74 -6.57 -8.07
CA VAL A 432 20.48 -6.17 -9.27
C VAL A 432 20.79 -4.69 -9.25
N GLY A 433 21.88 -4.30 -9.91
CA GLY A 433 22.37 -2.92 -9.93
C GLY A 433 23.50 -2.65 -8.92
N GLY A 434 24.06 -1.44 -8.97
CA GLY A 434 25.10 -0.95 -8.07
C GLY A 434 24.55 0.01 -7.01
N SER A 435 25.40 0.90 -6.46
CA SER A 435 24.99 1.92 -5.47
C SER A 435 23.81 2.78 -5.95
N GLY A 436 22.84 3.05 -5.07
CA GLY A 436 21.67 3.89 -5.34
C GLY A 436 20.37 3.11 -5.21
N ILE A 437 19.46 3.24 -6.19
CA ILE A 437 18.20 2.47 -6.22
C ILE A 437 18.53 0.97 -6.25
N GLN A 438 18.11 0.27 -5.19
CA GLN A 438 18.24 -1.18 -5.08
C GLN A 438 17.08 -1.86 -5.79
N ARG A 439 17.36 -2.60 -6.87
CA ARG A 439 16.32 -3.27 -7.67
C ARG A 439 16.33 -4.77 -7.42
N PHE A 440 15.17 -5.41 -7.40
CA PHE A 440 15.02 -6.86 -7.26
C PHE A 440 14.37 -7.41 -8.52
N SER A 441 15.17 -8.08 -9.35
CA SER A 441 14.80 -8.43 -10.72
C SER A 441 15.42 -9.76 -11.18
N PRO A 442 14.72 -10.55 -12.01
CA PRO A 442 13.31 -10.41 -12.33
C PRO A 442 12.45 -10.82 -11.13
N MET A 443 11.35 -10.09 -10.89
CA MET A 443 10.30 -10.59 -9.99
C MET A 443 9.70 -11.88 -10.56
N PRO A 444 9.35 -12.87 -9.72
CA PRO A 444 8.95 -14.20 -10.19
C PRO A 444 7.61 -14.11 -10.89
N ASN A 445 7.64 -14.24 -12.21
CA ASN A 445 6.44 -14.27 -13.03
C ASN A 445 6.54 -15.22 -14.25
N PRO A 446 6.89 -16.50 -14.08
CA PRO A 446 7.07 -17.37 -15.25
C PRO A 446 5.75 -18.07 -15.64
N LEU A 447 5.25 -17.75 -16.83
CA LEU A 447 5.21 -18.80 -17.84
C LEU A 447 6.23 -18.43 -18.92
N LEU A 448 7.19 -19.33 -19.11
CA LEU A 448 8.10 -19.32 -20.24
C LEU A 448 7.31 -19.76 -21.48
N SER A 449 7.64 -19.23 -22.66
CA SER A 449 7.25 -19.88 -23.91
C SER A 449 7.80 -21.30 -23.95
N VAL A 450 7.26 -22.13 -24.84
CA VAL A 450 7.69 -23.52 -25.05
C VAL A 450 9.20 -23.65 -25.35
N ASP A 451 9.84 -22.57 -25.79
CA ASP A 451 11.28 -22.48 -26.08
C ASP A 451 12.15 -21.90 -24.94
N GLY A 452 11.59 -21.64 -23.75
CA GLY A 452 12.33 -21.14 -22.59
C GLY A 452 12.60 -19.63 -22.60
N THR A 453 11.97 -18.88 -23.51
CA THR A 453 12.04 -17.41 -23.50
C THR A 453 11.01 -16.83 -22.51
N PRO A 454 11.38 -15.85 -21.68
CA PRO A 454 10.39 -15.07 -20.93
C PRO A 454 9.46 -14.34 -21.91
N ILE A 455 8.16 -14.65 -21.89
CA ILE A 455 7.18 -13.89 -22.66
C ILE A 455 6.77 -12.67 -21.82
N GLY A 456 7.49 -11.57 -22.00
CA GLY A 456 6.93 -10.25 -21.73
C GLY A 456 5.78 -9.99 -22.70
N ASP A 457 4.67 -9.48 -22.15
CA ASP A 457 3.54 -8.88 -22.88
C ASP A 457 2.56 -9.79 -23.65
N ALA A 458 2.61 -11.11 -23.50
CA ALA A 458 1.51 -11.98 -23.92
C ALA A 458 1.13 -13.01 -22.85
N GLY A 459 0.49 -12.54 -21.78
CA GLY A 459 -0.40 -13.37 -20.96
C GLY A 459 -0.16 -13.44 -19.45
N ASN A 460 0.87 -12.80 -18.86
CA ASN A 460 1.20 -13.00 -17.43
C ASN A 460 1.44 -11.75 -16.58
N GLY A 461 1.24 -10.53 -17.08
CA GLY A 461 1.30 -9.30 -16.27
C GLY A 461 2.70 -8.87 -15.78
N PHE A 462 2.75 -7.83 -14.93
CA PHE A 462 3.98 -7.28 -14.33
C PHE A 462 3.69 -6.73 -12.92
N PRO A 463 4.68 -6.71 -12.01
CA PRO A 463 4.46 -6.16 -10.67
C PRO A 463 4.03 -4.70 -10.81
N SER A 464 2.87 -4.39 -10.24
CA SER A 464 2.27 -3.08 -10.36
C SER A 464 1.69 -2.68 -9.02
N GLY A 465 0.66 -3.35 -8.49
CA GLY A 465 0.13 -3.10 -7.15
C GLY A 465 1.20 -3.21 -6.07
N LEU A 466 1.19 -2.31 -5.09
CA LEU A 466 2.19 -2.25 -4.03
C LEU A 466 1.61 -1.64 -2.76
N THR A 467 1.74 -2.35 -1.64
CA THR A 467 1.44 -1.84 -0.30
C THR A 467 2.66 -1.13 0.28
N GLY A 468 2.47 -0.33 1.33
CA GLY A 468 3.52 -0.04 2.29
C GLY A 468 3.93 -1.26 3.12
N VAL A 469 4.63 -1.03 4.23
CA VAL A 469 5.14 -2.11 5.11
C VAL A 469 4.02 -2.60 6.03
N TYR A 470 3.48 -3.80 5.77
CA TYR A 470 2.45 -4.37 6.65
C TYR A 470 3.01 -5.27 7.77
N ALA A 471 4.26 -5.73 7.62
CA ALA A 471 4.97 -6.52 8.62
C ALA A 471 6.48 -6.29 8.48
N THR A 472 7.26 -6.62 9.51
CA THR A 472 8.72 -6.40 9.50
C THR A 472 9.36 -6.95 8.23
N GLN A 473 10.05 -6.08 7.49
CA GLN A 473 10.73 -6.41 6.24
C GLN A 473 9.82 -6.89 5.09
N ARG A 474 8.50 -6.70 5.19
CA ARG A 474 7.51 -7.26 4.26
C ARG A 474 6.61 -6.18 3.67
N ILE A 475 6.43 -6.30 2.37
CA ILE A 475 5.47 -5.54 1.57
C ILE A 475 4.75 -6.54 0.65
N ALA A 476 3.57 -6.17 0.17
CA ALA A 476 2.74 -6.98 -0.68
C ALA A 476 2.33 -6.21 -1.92
N GLY A 477 1.72 -6.91 -2.87
CA GLY A 477 1.28 -6.29 -4.10
C GLY A 477 0.66 -7.28 -5.07
N ALA A 478 0.50 -6.84 -6.30
CA ALA A 478 -0.11 -7.65 -7.35
C ALA A 478 0.44 -7.37 -8.74
N TYR A 479 0.20 -8.32 -9.65
CA TYR A 479 0.63 -8.27 -11.04
C TYR A 479 -0.49 -7.75 -11.94
N LEU A 480 -0.38 -6.50 -12.39
CA LEU A 480 -1.33 -5.92 -13.35
C LEU A 480 -1.25 -6.67 -14.68
N LYS A 481 -2.39 -6.78 -15.38
CA LYS A 481 -2.59 -7.61 -16.60
C LYS A 481 -2.32 -9.10 -16.38
N GLY A 482 -2.11 -9.52 -15.13
CA GLY A 482 -1.91 -10.90 -14.72
C GLY A 482 -3.04 -11.37 -13.82
N ASN A 483 -2.74 -12.29 -12.93
CA ASN A 483 -3.67 -12.95 -12.03
C ASN A 483 -2.96 -13.36 -10.73
N LYS A 484 -1.97 -12.57 -10.32
CA LYS A 484 -1.04 -12.96 -9.26
C LYS A 484 -0.92 -11.87 -8.21
N HIS A 485 -0.75 -12.32 -6.98
CA HIS A 485 -0.38 -11.51 -5.82
C HIS A 485 1.02 -11.89 -5.40
N PHE A 486 1.73 -10.96 -4.79
CA PHE A 486 3.02 -11.26 -4.20
C PHE A 486 3.18 -10.68 -2.80
N GLU A 487 4.00 -11.35 -2.01
CA GLU A 487 4.61 -10.85 -0.79
C GLU A 487 6.11 -10.84 -1.08
N PHE A 488 6.73 -9.70 -0.81
CA PHE A 488 8.15 -9.49 -0.91
C PHE A 488 8.73 -9.35 0.50
N HIS A 489 9.68 -10.21 0.85
CA HIS A 489 10.36 -10.20 2.14
C HIS A 489 11.86 -10.04 1.95
N SER A 490 12.44 -8.94 2.43
CA SER A 490 13.88 -8.68 2.36
C SER A 490 14.35 -7.73 3.44
N GLY A 491 15.58 -7.94 3.92
CA GLY A 491 16.27 -7.00 4.81
C GLY A 491 16.55 -5.63 4.19
N ALA A 492 16.30 -5.45 2.89
CA ALA A 492 16.33 -4.13 2.24
C ALA A 492 15.16 -3.23 2.66
N ILE A 493 14.08 -3.80 3.19
CA ILE A 493 12.96 -3.06 3.78
C ILE A 493 13.27 -2.82 5.26
N THR A 494 13.80 -1.65 5.58
CA THR A 494 14.23 -1.26 6.93
C THR A 494 13.19 -0.44 7.68
N ALA A 495 12.22 0.14 6.97
CA ALA A 495 11.11 0.84 7.57
C ALA A 495 10.24 -0.11 8.43
N PRO A 496 9.81 0.31 9.63
CA PRO A 496 8.87 -0.45 10.43
C PRO A 496 7.44 -0.35 9.85
N PRO A 497 6.54 -1.28 10.22
CA PRO A 497 5.12 -1.13 9.92
C PRO A 497 4.51 0.17 10.51
N PRO A 498 3.44 0.72 9.91
CA PRO A 498 2.66 1.82 10.45
C PRO A 498 2.22 1.57 11.89
N GLY A 499 2.09 2.63 12.68
CA GLY A 499 1.73 2.54 14.11
C GLY A 499 2.88 2.18 15.04
N GLY A 500 4.10 2.00 14.51
CA GLY A 500 5.37 2.01 15.24
C GLY A 500 5.35 1.18 16.53
N THR A 501 5.67 -0.11 16.44
CA THR A 501 5.77 -0.98 17.62
C THR A 501 6.71 -0.41 18.68
N VAL A 502 6.16 0.03 19.81
CA VAL A 502 6.93 0.38 20.99
C VAL A 502 7.54 -0.90 21.58
N PRO A 503 8.85 -0.95 21.86
CA PRO A 503 9.45 -2.14 22.46
C PRO A 503 8.86 -2.44 23.84
N GLY A 504 8.36 -3.66 24.04
CA GLY A 504 7.69 -4.02 25.29
C GLY A 504 7.21 -5.47 25.33
N ARG A 505 6.44 -5.79 26.37
CA ARG A 505 5.67 -7.03 26.45
C ARG A 505 4.34 -6.78 27.14
N MET A 506 3.32 -7.53 26.77
CA MET A 506 2.07 -7.58 27.51
C MET A 506 1.86 -8.98 28.08
N THR A 507 1.38 -9.03 29.32
CA THR A 507 1.10 -10.29 30.02
C THR A 507 -0.28 -10.24 30.61
N GLY A 508 -0.98 -11.36 30.68
CA GLY A 508 -2.27 -11.35 31.34
C GLY A 508 -3.12 -12.54 31.02
N GLY A 509 -4.40 -12.36 31.23
CA GLY A 509 -5.41 -13.36 30.95
C GLY A 509 -6.74 -12.96 31.56
N GLY A 510 -7.82 -13.46 30.97
CA GLY A 510 -9.15 -13.09 31.40
C GLY A 510 -10.24 -13.99 30.88
N ARG A 511 -11.48 -13.57 31.14
CA ARG A 511 -12.71 -14.21 30.70
C ARG A 511 -13.56 -13.24 29.90
N LEU A 512 -14.04 -13.71 28.77
CA LEU A 512 -15.05 -13.06 27.93
C LEU A 512 -16.20 -14.03 27.68
N SER A 513 -17.32 -13.50 27.20
CA SER A 513 -18.39 -14.30 26.60
C SER A 513 -18.54 -13.92 25.14
N ALA A 514 -18.59 -14.91 24.25
CA ALA A 514 -18.97 -14.70 22.85
C ALA A 514 -20.46 -14.35 22.75
N SER A 515 -20.87 -13.86 21.57
CA SER A 515 -22.25 -13.41 21.31
C SER A 515 -23.31 -14.50 21.52
N ASP A 516 -22.92 -15.77 21.38
CA ASP A 516 -23.76 -16.96 21.63
C ASP A 516 -23.81 -17.39 23.11
N GLY A 517 -23.14 -16.64 24.00
CA GLY A 517 -23.03 -16.95 25.44
C GLY A 517 -21.91 -17.93 25.80
N THR A 518 -21.10 -18.37 24.82
CA THR A 518 -19.95 -19.24 25.06
C THR A 518 -18.90 -18.51 25.90
N LYS A 519 -18.54 -19.08 27.05
CA LYS A 519 -17.47 -18.54 27.91
C LYS A 519 -16.11 -18.89 27.33
N VAL A 520 -15.27 -17.88 27.20
CA VAL A 520 -13.89 -17.97 26.72
C VAL A 520 -12.96 -17.53 27.84
N THR A 521 -11.92 -18.30 28.11
CA THR A 521 -10.83 -17.92 29.01
C THR A 521 -9.52 -17.97 28.26
N TYR A 522 -8.64 -17.01 28.50
CA TYR A 522 -7.34 -16.94 27.85
C TYR A 522 -6.24 -16.55 28.84
N GLY A 523 -5.00 -16.86 28.47
CA GLY A 523 -3.80 -16.43 29.19
C GLY A 523 -2.63 -16.29 28.24
N PHE A 524 -1.79 -15.28 28.45
CA PHE A 524 -0.75 -14.93 27.49
C PHE A 524 0.45 -14.23 28.12
N VAL A 525 1.57 -14.33 27.41
CA VAL A 525 2.78 -13.51 27.53
C VAL A 525 3.24 -13.24 26.11
N LEU A 526 3.24 -11.99 25.67
CA LEU A 526 3.53 -11.63 24.28
C LEU A 526 4.45 -10.42 24.23
N LEU A 527 5.42 -10.44 23.31
CA LEU A 527 6.48 -9.45 23.16
C LEU A 527 6.32 -8.63 21.88
N CYS A 528 6.86 -7.41 21.95
CA CYS A 528 6.93 -6.44 20.88
C CYS A 528 8.38 -5.94 20.74
N PRO A 529 9.11 -6.26 19.66
CA PRO A 529 8.78 -7.26 18.64
C PRO A 529 8.78 -8.69 19.21
N PRO A 530 8.16 -9.67 18.52
CA PRO A 530 8.02 -11.03 19.03
C PRO A 530 9.38 -11.74 19.15
N SER A 531 9.48 -12.67 20.10
CA SER A 531 10.69 -13.44 20.41
C SER A 531 10.37 -14.92 20.58
N ARG A 532 10.98 -15.73 19.70
CA ARG A 532 10.75 -17.18 19.64
C ARG A 532 11.02 -17.85 20.99
N GLY A 533 10.00 -18.51 21.53
CA GLY A 533 10.07 -19.26 22.79
C GLY A 533 9.69 -18.47 24.04
N HIS A 534 9.41 -17.16 23.90
CA HIS A 534 8.89 -16.32 24.99
C HIS A 534 7.41 -16.00 24.81
N ASP A 535 6.95 -15.91 23.55
CA ASP A 535 5.55 -15.67 23.23
C ASP A 535 4.68 -16.91 23.48
N ALA A 536 3.59 -16.73 24.21
CA ALA A 536 2.60 -17.76 24.50
C ALA A 536 1.21 -17.15 24.56
N LEU A 537 0.25 -17.85 23.96
CA LEU A 537 -1.18 -17.58 24.09
C LEU A 537 -1.93 -18.91 24.15
N GLU A 538 -2.76 -19.06 25.18
CA GLU A 538 -3.73 -20.14 25.28
C GLU A 538 -5.14 -19.58 25.37
N VAL A 539 -6.05 -20.19 24.63
CA VAL A 539 -7.48 -19.81 24.61
C VAL A 539 -8.31 -21.07 24.79
N ASN A 540 -9.24 -21.04 25.73
CA ASN A 540 -10.09 -22.18 26.09
C ASN A 540 -11.56 -21.77 26.09
N TRP A 541 -12.44 -22.59 25.53
CA TRP A 541 -13.88 -22.31 25.48
C TRP A 541 -14.73 -23.59 25.45
N ALA A 542 -16.06 -23.41 25.59
CA ALA A 542 -17.06 -24.48 25.48
C ALA A 542 -16.77 -25.75 26.34
N SER A 543 -16.04 -25.60 27.45
CA SER A 543 -15.66 -26.67 28.40
C SER A 543 -14.75 -27.77 27.86
N GLY A 544 -14.12 -27.60 26.70
CA GLY A 544 -13.22 -28.63 26.15
C GLY A 544 -12.39 -28.20 24.94
N ASN A 545 -12.73 -27.08 24.31
CA ASN A 545 -11.96 -26.55 23.18
C ASN A 545 -10.75 -25.77 23.68
N ARG A 546 -9.60 -26.03 23.07
CA ARG A 546 -8.32 -25.38 23.39
C ARG A 546 -7.56 -25.01 22.13
N PHE A 547 -7.20 -23.75 22.04
CA PHE A 547 -6.20 -23.27 21.11
C PHE A 547 -4.91 -22.97 21.84
N HIS A 548 -3.79 -23.36 21.24
CA HIS A 548 -2.46 -23.04 21.72
C HIS A 548 -1.63 -22.45 20.58
N LEU A 549 -1.08 -21.27 20.82
CA LEU A 549 -0.19 -20.58 19.90
C LEU A 549 1.14 -21.33 19.73
N GLU A 550 1.54 -21.58 18.48
CA GLU A 550 2.80 -22.25 18.14
C GLU A 550 3.85 -21.28 17.60
N GLN A 551 3.41 -20.25 16.89
CA GLN A 551 4.28 -19.22 16.33
C GLN A 551 3.54 -17.89 16.24
N VAL A 552 4.15 -16.83 16.75
CA VAL A 552 3.72 -15.46 16.44
C VAL A 552 4.14 -15.11 15.02
N SER A 553 3.18 -14.65 14.23
CA SER A 553 3.38 -14.13 12.87
C SER A 553 3.66 -12.64 12.90
N SER A 554 2.88 -11.88 13.68
CA SER A 554 3.08 -10.45 13.91
C SER A 554 2.73 -10.08 15.35
N ALA A 555 3.43 -9.09 15.92
CA ALA A 555 3.06 -8.46 17.17
C ALA A 555 3.49 -6.99 17.18
N SER A 556 2.59 -6.13 17.62
CA SER A 556 2.81 -4.69 17.79
C SER A 556 2.24 -4.23 19.13
N CYS A 557 2.91 -3.22 19.68
CA CYS A 557 2.53 -2.55 20.91
C CYS A 557 2.41 -1.07 20.58
N SER A 558 1.27 -0.48 20.90
CA SER A 558 0.95 0.91 20.57
C SER A 558 0.23 1.58 21.74
N ASP A 559 0.35 2.89 21.81
CA ASP A 559 -0.33 3.76 22.77
C ASP A 559 -1.63 4.29 22.13
N ASP A 560 -2.77 4.04 22.74
CA ASP A 560 -4.03 4.69 22.42
C ASP A 560 -4.26 5.80 23.46
N PRO A 561 -4.17 7.09 23.09
CA PRO A 561 -4.24 8.20 24.04
C PRO A 561 -5.58 8.31 24.78
N SER A 562 -6.60 7.54 24.38
CA SER A 562 -7.89 7.45 25.08
C SER A 562 -7.90 6.39 26.20
N ILE A 563 -6.88 5.54 26.28
CA ILE A 563 -6.69 4.47 27.27
C ILE A 563 -5.52 4.86 28.18
N SER A 564 -5.55 4.44 29.46
CA SER A 564 -4.46 4.69 30.39
C SER A 564 -4.11 3.41 31.15
N PRO A 565 -2.89 2.88 31.02
CA PRO A 565 -2.49 1.60 31.63
C PRO A 565 -2.10 1.73 33.12
N ASP A 566 -2.14 2.94 33.68
CA ASP A 566 -1.50 3.19 34.98
C ASP A 566 -2.33 2.70 36.19
N PRO A 567 -1.76 1.94 37.16
CA PRO A 567 -0.39 1.38 37.25
C PRO A 567 -0.27 -0.16 37.10
N PRO A 568 0.83 -0.73 36.52
CA PRO A 568 2.11 -0.07 36.24
C PRO A 568 2.11 0.72 34.93
N SER A 569 2.69 1.92 35.00
CA SER A 569 2.91 2.76 33.83
C SER A 569 3.72 2.03 32.76
N ALA A 570 3.25 2.09 31.53
CA ALA A 570 3.93 1.64 30.34
C ALA A 570 3.75 2.70 29.24
N SER A 571 4.67 2.72 28.29
CA SER A 571 4.66 3.60 27.12
C SER A 571 3.68 3.15 26.01
N PHE A 572 2.86 2.13 26.31
CA PHE A 572 1.80 1.62 25.45
C PHE A 572 0.72 0.96 26.30
N ASP A 573 -0.48 0.86 25.76
CA ASP A 573 -1.64 0.21 26.42
C ASP A 573 -2.25 -0.92 25.57
N THR A 574 -1.91 -0.98 24.29
CA THR A 574 -2.54 -1.88 23.32
C THR A 574 -1.51 -2.82 22.73
N HIS A 575 -1.76 -4.12 22.85
CA HIS A 575 -1.00 -5.17 22.16
C HIS A 575 -1.87 -5.81 21.09
N ARG A 576 -1.42 -5.77 19.83
CA ARG A 576 -2.03 -6.45 18.70
C ARG A 576 -1.10 -7.51 18.15
N GLY A 577 -1.64 -8.57 17.60
CA GLY A 577 -0.81 -9.58 16.96
C GLY A 577 -1.58 -10.74 16.36
N SER A 578 -0.87 -11.50 15.54
CA SER A 578 -1.38 -12.68 14.86
C SER A 578 -0.40 -13.82 14.99
N GLY A 579 -0.88 -15.05 14.81
CA GLY A 579 -0.03 -16.22 14.83
C GLY A 579 -0.70 -17.48 14.34
N THR A 580 0.09 -18.54 14.24
CA THR A 580 -0.39 -19.89 13.96
C THR A 580 -0.34 -20.73 15.21
N GLY A 581 -1.25 -21.69 15.31
CA GLY A 581 -1.33 -22.58 16.45
C GLY A 581 -2.09 -23.85 16.17
N ARG A 582 -2.28 -24.61 17.25
CA ARG A 582 -3.05 -25.86 17.24
C ARG A 582 -4.36 -25.70 17.98
N TYR A 583 -5.43 -26.18 17.35
CA TYR A 583 -6.76 -26.30 17.94
C TYR A 583 -7.04 -27.76 18.24
N ASN A 584 -7.35 -28.08 19.51
CA ASN A 584 -7.62 -29.45 19.97
C ASN A 584 -6.56 -30.48 19.52
N GLY A 585 -5.30 -30.06 19.49
CA GLY A 585 -4.15 -30.90 19.12
C GLY A 585 -3.82 -30.92 17.62
N VAL A 586 -4.60 -30.24 16.76
CA VAL A 586 -4.36 -30.17 15.31
C VAL A 586 -3.79 -28.79 14.96
N SER A 587 -2.55 -28.75 14.45
CA SER A 587 -1.90 -27.53 13.95
C SER A 587 -2.54 -27.02 12.65
N GLY A 588 -2.24 -25.77 12.29
CA GLY A 588 -2.69 -25.14 11.05
C GLY A 588 -3.86 -24.16 11.22
N TYR A 589 -4.18 -23.81 12.47
CA TYR A 589 -5.16 -22.78 12.79
C TYR A 589 -4.45 -21.44 12.93
N THR A 590 -5.15 -20.35 12.64
CA THR A 590 -4.64 -18.99 12.88
C THR A 590 -5.37 -18.37 14.06
N VAL A 591 -4.68 -17.46 14.76
CA VAL A 591 -5.25 -16.63 15.80
C VAL A 591 -4.87 -15.18 15.57
N GLU A 592 -5.80 -14.31 15.89
CA GLU A 592 -5.66 -12.87 15.93
C GLU A 592 -6.04 -12.41 17.33
N TRP A 593 -5.31 -11.42 17.86
CA TRP A 593 -5.66 -10.84 19.13
C TRP A 593 -5.46 -9.33 19.18
N THR A 594 -6.25 -8.70 20.02
CA THR A 594 -6.03 -7.36 20.54
C THR A 594 -6.25 -7.42 22.04
N PHE A 595 -5.25 -7.05 22.82
CA PHE A 595 -5.32 -6.94 24.26
C PHE A 595 -5.04 -5.50 24.64
N THR A 596 -5.87 -4.96 25.52
CA THR A 596 -5.70 -3.59 26.04
C THR A 596 -5.59 -3.64 27.55
N ASP A 597 -4.72 -2.81 28.09
CA ASP A 597 -4.53 -2.52 29.50
C ASP A 597 -5.10 -1.13 29.76
N ALA A 598 -6.24 -1.08 30.46
CA ALA A 598 -6.90 0.16 30.83
C ALA A 598 -6.72 0.46 32.33
N GLY A 599 -5.60 -0.01 32.89
CA GLY A 599 -5.17 0.23 34.25
C GLY A 599 -5.86 -0.64 35.28
N GLU A 600 -5.30 -0.61 36.49
CA GLU A 600 -5.78 -1.46 37.58
C GLU A 600 -7.14 -1.00 38.12
N PRO A 601 -8.06 -1.95 38.43
CA PRO A 601 -7.81 -3.37 38.69
C PRO A 601 -8.05 -4.32 37.49
N GLY A 602 -7.89 -3.85 36.25
CA GLY A 602 -8.10 -4.65 35.03
C GLY A 602 -9.57 -4.81 34.62
N THR A 603 -10.48 -4.07 35.27
CA THR A 603 -11.93 -4.15 35.01
C THR A 603 -12.36 -3.42 33.74
N SER A 604 -11.53 -2.52 33.24
CA SER A 604 -11.76 -1.77 32.01
C SER A 604 -10.99 -2.35 30.83
N ASP A 605 -10.10 -3.31 31.08
CA ASP A 605 -9.34 -3.99 30.05
C ASP A 605 -10.29 -4.63 29.05
N THR A 606 -9.86 -4.62 27.80
CA THR A 606 -10.57 -5.31 26.73
C THR A 606 -9.68 -6.33 26.08
N ALA A 607 -10.31 -7.35 25.53
CA ALA A 607 -9.66 -8.31 24.67
C ALA A 607 -10.55 -8.59 23.47
N ARG A 608 -9.91 -8.82 22.33
CA ARG A 608 -10.50 -9.41 21.13
C ARG A 608 -9.65 -10.59 20.72
N ILE A 609 -10.27 -11.73 20.46
CA ILE A 609 -9.59 -12.94 20.00
C ILE A 609 -10.43 -13.55 18.87
N VAL A 610 -9.79 -13.77 17.73
CA VAL A 610 -10.40 -14.48 16.60
C VAL A 610 -9.53 -15.67 16.26
N ILE A 611 -10.11 -16.87 16.25
CA ILE A 611 -9.43 -18.09 15.85
C ILE A 611 -10.10 -18.63 14.60
N ARG A 612 -9.30 -18.98 13.60
CA ARG A 612 -9.76 -19.50 12.32
C ARG A 612 -9.15 -20.85 12.02
N ASP A 613 -9.89 -21.68 11.29
CA ASP A 613 -9.35 -22.92 10.74
C ASP A 613 -8.41 -22.66 9.55
N ALA A 614 -7.84 -23.74 9.00
CA ALA A 614 -6.90 -23.69 7.89
C ALA A 614 -7.49 -23.13 6.58
N PHE A 615 -8.81 -22.99 6.49
CA PHE A 615 -9.52 -22.40 5.35
C PHE A 615 -9.98 -20.96 5.63
N GLY A 616 -9.67 -20.43 6.81
CA GLY A 616 -10.03 -19.07 7.24
C GLY A 616 -11.42 -18.94 7.87
N PHE A 617 -12.14 -20.05 8.09
CA PHE A 617 -13.43 -20.01 8.78
C PHE A 617 -13.24 -19.71 10.26
N ILE A 618 -14.02 -18.75 10.78
CA ILE A 618 -14.02 -18.39 12.19
C ILE A 618 -14.57 -19.58 12.99
N ILE A 619 -13.75 -20.10 13.91
CA ILE A 619 -14.16 -21.09 14.90
C ILE A 619 -14.34 -20.48 16.30
N LEU A 620 -13.80 -19.29 16.51
CA LEU A 620 -14.05 -18.44 17.67
C LEU A 620 -13.90 -16.97 17.24
N ASP A 621 -14.88 -16.13 17.57
CA ASP A 621 -14.75 -14.67 17.56
C ASP A 621 -15.35 -14.17 18.86
N VAL A 622 -14.51 -13.55 19.68
CA VAL A 622 -14.91 -13.01 20.97
C VAL A 622 -14.23 -11.67 21.17
N SER A 623 -14.99 -10.67 21.61
CA SER A 623 -14.47 -9.35 21.94
C SER A 623 -15.26 -8.72 23.07
N GLY A 624 -14.61 -7.79 23.79
CA GLY A 624 -15.26 -6.94 24.77
C GLY A 624 -14.41 -6.67 26.00
N THR A 625 -15.01 -6.02 26.98
CA THR A 625 -14.42 -5.78 28.31
C THR A 625 -14.33 -7.08 29.09
N LEU A 626 -13.23 -7.27 29.84
CA LEU A 626 -13.01 -8.48 30.62
C LEU A 626 -14.07 -8.63 31.71
N GLU A 627 -14.72 -9.80 31.76
CA GLU A 627 -15.64 -10.13 32.85
C GLU A 627 -14.87 -10.45 34.15
N LYS A 628 -13.64 -10.96 33.98
CA LYS A 628 -12.65 -11.29 35.01
C LYS A 628 -11.27 -11.32 34.35
N GLY A 629 -10.22 -11.01 35.10
CA GLY A 629 -8.85 -11.09 34.61
C GLY A 629 -8.15 -9.76 34.70
N ASN A 630 -6.97 -9.69 34.08
CA ASN A 630 -6.16 -8.50 33.97
C ASN A 630 -5.16 -8.66 32.82
N ASN A 631 -5.01 -7.64 32.00
CA ASN A 631 -3.97 -7.48 31.00
C ASN A 631 -3.03 -6.38 31.49
N GLN A 632 -1.74 -6.62 31.48
CA GLN A 632 -0.76 -5.60 31.88
C GLN A 632 0.28 -5.37 30.80
N ALA A 633 0.45 -4.11 30.42
CA ALA A 633 1.53 -3.63 29.59
C ALA A 633 2.83 -3.45 30.41
N HIS A 634 3.97 -3.72 29.77
CA HIS A 634 5.29 -3.57 30.38
C HIS A 634 6.26 -3.03 29.35
N ASP A 635 6.90 -1.91 29.65
CA ASP A 635 8.02 -1.41 28.85
C ASP A 635 9.13 -2.45 28.72
N ALA A 636 9.91 -2.34 27.64
CA ALA A 636 11.13 -3.11 27.50
C ALA A 636 12.06 -2.86 28.70
N GLY A 637 12.37 -3.94 29.45
CA GLY A 637 13.33 -3.84 30.55
C GLY A 637 14.72 -3.42 30.05
N PRO A 638 15.55 -2.78 30.89
CA PRO A 638 16.95 -2.52 30.54
C PRO A 638 17.63 -3.85 30.22
N ARG A 639 18.26 -3.92 29.04
CA ARG A 639 19.03 -5.09 28.58
C ARG A 639 20.27 -5.33 29.44
#